data_AF-Q9Y804-F1
#
_entry.id   AF-Q9Y804-F1
#
_cell.length_a   1.000
_cell.length_b   1.000
_cell.length_c   1.000
_cell.angle_alpha   90.00
_cell.angle_beta   90.00
_cell.angle_gamma   90.00
#
_symmetry.space_group_name_H-M   'P 1'
#
loop_
_entity.id
_entity.type
_entity.pdbx_description
1 polymer ?
#
loop_
_entity_poly.entity_id
_entity_poly.type
_entity_poly.pdbx_seq_one_letter_code
_entity_poly.pdbx_strand_id
1 'polypeptide(L)'
;MKRFFNEACDINTPDKSGVNENKLCFPPLKVVCQAPETTVKGQVANTNKHNVYSTKNSMYLLGFEEILNTVLDCEPHIFTDDELRVIENFKALDSDERYLFVRLFMRKRNKWFRVGHLTYPDCKDVIACCKQLVLKNFFEDESLMSTEEIIEILSLDELRSLARQTKVCGKSRSEISKEIIFLSKRQSVLHCNGQQFLSFDAFGVMHKQESFLRKQLLYQCKSCVKPKKILVDLFHRINIVYFRSSIYDEQSLTSLILARLNKFSYPNYVLSRTSNVFNCRAQCLEYVEVLELSKNLVPIFENTAASDKEALEQALNSFFEIYPIWSTYLNEDIREFWVEENRKVDTRLVRFSFSFRPGAVYTYLIHKSLNILAKSRLVEVEHEILDTLLSQNIYLVGKRGHWYNRKALLEYNFKTEDTNVLRYWKTLALSTCENGIEDKYTHLRYYFSLQRRLVRLRKCLKVSNTTELKSMKLINNNPSRLFLHGERIHNGDLSNRTVWRSKTNNAITVEELALQHYQSIGWEGIHAESSILLTLFALTFWDILFEDVPGVFQSPFQSAPLDLHTDSFYISRESTIMKRLEEIRNGKAGLIIKDNYIREHQRKTFCVGLNWSYTCEMLLEIVDCINDNGLAQIFLALTQDYKNSSSGIPDLCLWNPSKKKFMFSEVKSDNDRLSEAQKFWISLLISSEVDVEVCHVSMHKKK
;
A
#
# COMPACT_ATOMS: atom_id res chain seq x y z
N MET A 1 5.86 -32.67 -7.22
CA MET A 1 5.99 -31.84 -6.01
C MET A 1 6.66 -32.61 -4.87
N LYS A 2 6.07 -33.65 -4.26
CA LYS A 2 6.78 -34.52 -3.27
C LYS A 2 8.21 -34.96 -3.66
N ARG A 3 8.44 -35.33 -4.93
CA ARG A 3 9.78 -35.67 -5.44
C ARG A 3 10.76 -34.48 -5.41
N PHE A 4 10.31 -33.30 -5.86
CA PHE A 4 11.08 -32.05 -5.76
C PHE A 4 11.35 -31.66 -4.30
N PHE A 5 10.39 -31.91 -3.40
CA PHE A 5 10.51 -31.64 -1.97
C PHE A 5 11.52 -32.58 -1.29
N ASN A 6 11.49 -33.88 -1.60
CA ASN A 6 12.47 -34.83 -1.09
C ASN A 6 13.88 -34.51 -1.62
N GLU A 7 14.01 -34.19 -2.91
CA GLU A 7 15.29 -33.77 -3.52
C GLU A 7 15.81 -32.44 -2.94
N ALA A 8 14.92 -31.54 -2.47
CA ALA A 8 15.29 -30.25 -1.86
C ALA A 8 15.53 -30.31 -0.34
N CYS A 9 14.94 -31.27 0.37
CA CYS A 9 15.08 -31.44 1.83
C CYS A 9 16.19 -32.43 2.22
N ASP A 10 16.62 -33.33 1.33
CA ASP A 10 17.76 -34.24 1.54
C ASP A 10 19.11 -33.51 1.38
N ILE A 11 19.28 -32.41 2.11
CA ILE A 11 20.52 -31.66 2.17
C ILE A 11 21.25 -32.09 3.43
N ASN A 12 22.07 -33.12 3.23
CA ASN A 12 23.20 -33.42 4.09
C ASN A 12 23.93 -32.11 4.42
N THR A 13 24.15 -31.92 5.72
CA THR A 13 24.86 -30.79 6.35
C THR A 13 26.05 -30.33 5.49
N PRO A 14 26.08 -29.08 5.01
CA PRO A 14 27.16 -28.64 4.14
C PRO A 14 28.47 -28.52 4.90
N ASP A 15 29.49 -29.10 4.28
CA ASP A 15 30.89 -29.04 4.65
C ASP A 15 31.35 -27.59 4.84
N LYS A 16 32.17 -27.37 5.86
CA LYS A 16 32.74 -26.05 6.19
C LYS A 16 33.81 -25.68 5.18
N SER A 17 33.43 -25.21 4.00
CA SER A 17 34.40 -24.66 3.05
C SER A 17 33.83 -23.45 2.30
N GLY A 18 34.51 -22.30 2.45
CA GLY A 18 34.41 -21.17 1.53
C GLY A 18 33.38 -20.10 1.88
N VAL A 19 33.45 -19.50 3.07
CA VAL A 19 32.81 -18.19 3.29
C VAL A 19 33.61 -17.15 2.50
N ASN A 20 33.03 -16.64 1.42
CA ASN A 20 33.54 -15.47 0.72
C ASN A 20 33.50 -14.27 1.70
N GLU A 21 34.64 -13.92 2.30
CA GLU A 21 34.78 -12.85 3.28
C GLU A 21 34.66 -11.43 2.69
N ASN A 22 34.41 -11.28 1.38
CA ASN A 22 34.32 -9.97 0.73
C ASN A 22 32.88 -9.41 0.58
N LYS A 23 31.96 -9.70 1.50
CA LYS A 23 30.78 -8.85 1.69
C LYS A 23 31.17 -7.69 2.61
N LEU A 24 31.60 -6.58 2.01
CA LEU A 24 31.81 -5.30 2.69
C LEU A 24 30.48 -4.84 3.33
N CYS A 25 30.26 -5.20 4.60
CA CYS A 25 29.27 -4.54 5.44
C CYS A 25 29.80 -3.14 5.76
N PHE A 26 29.43 -2.15 4.96
CA PHE A 26 29.64 -0.76 5.34
C PHE A 26 28.81 -0.47 6.60
N PRO A 27 29.43 -0.04 7.72
CA PRO A 27 28.66 0.38 8.88
C PRO A 27 27.73 1.55 8.48
N PRO A 28 26.50 1.62 9.01
CA PRO A 28 25.59 2.71 8.71
C PRO A 28 26.24 4.05 9.05
N LEU A 29 26.15 5.01 8.13
CA LEU A 29 26.43 6.41 8.42
C LEU A 29 25.37 6.89 9.42
N LYS A 30 25.77 7.09 10.68
CA LYS A 30 24.90 7.61 11.72
C LYS A 30 25.04 9.12 11.81
N VAL A 31 23.99 9.83 11.42
CA VAL A 31 23.88 11.28 11.64
C VAL A 31 22.65 11.53 12.50
N VAL A 32 22.81 12.26 13.61
CA VAL A 32 21.64 12.72 14.36
C VAL A 32 20.99 13.83 13.54
N CYS A 33 19.82 13.58 12.96
CA CYS A 33 19.04 14.63 12.34
C CYS A 33 18.44 15.49 13.44
N GLN A 34 19.05 16.65 13.66
CA GLN A 34 18.34 17.78 14.22
C GLN A 34 17.60 18.44 13.05
N ALA A 35 16.30 18.69 13.19
CA ALA A 35 15.60 19.54 12.24
C ALA A 35 16.42 20.84 12.02
N PRO A 36 16.59 21.32 10.79
CA PRO A 36 17.46 22.46 10.52
C PRO A 36 17.05 23.67 11.39
N GLU A 37 17.91 24.06 12.32
CA GLU A 37 17.83 25.35 13.01
C GLU A 37 18.25 26.42 12.00
N THR A 38 17.32 26.88 11.16
CA THR A 38 17.63 27.97 10.23
C THR A 38 17.02 29.28 10.68
N THR A 39 17.91 30.12 11.19
CA THR A 39 17.81 31.56 11.37
C THR A 39 17.60 32.25 10.01
N VAL A 40 16.47 32.00 9.35
CA VAL A 40 15.95 32.90 8.33
C VAL A 40 14.77 33.64 8.96
N LYS A 41 15.10 34.56 9.88
CA LYS A 41 14.27 35.76 10.10
C LYS A 41 14.43 36.68 8.89
N GLY A 42 14.20 36.15 7.70
CA GLY A 42 14.03 36.92 6.48
C GLY A 42 12.57 37.26 6.42
N GLN A 43 12.25 38.53 6.65
CA GLN A 43 10.94 39.10 6.39
C GLN A 43 10.44 38.54 5.06
N VAL A 44 9.31 37.83 5.07
CA VAL A 44 8.48 37.69 3.87
C VAL A 44 7.93 39.09 3.63
N ALA A 45 8.78 39.97 3.10
CA ALA A 45 8.37 41.27 2.62
C ALA A 45 7.30 40.98 1.57
N ASN A 46 6.14 41.60 1.75
CA ASN A 46 5.07 41.69 0.76
C ASN A 46 5.66 42.26 -0.54
N THR A 47 6.27 41.41 -1.36
CA THR A 47 6.68 41.75 -2.72
C THR A 47 5.58 41.26 -3.66
N ASN A 48 5.12 42.22 -4.44
CA ASN A 48 3.98 42.15 -5.34
C ASN A 48 3.86 40.83 -6.12
N LYS A 49 2.60 40.36 -6.26
CA LYS A 49 2.13 39.11 -6.89
C LYS A 49 2.45 38.92 -8.40
N HIS A 50 3.57 39.41 -8.92
CA HIS A 50 3.91 39.25 -10.34
C HIS A 50 5.33 38.68 -10.54
N ASN A 51 5.38 37.46 -11.10
CA ASN A 51 6.46 36.87 -11.91
C ASN A 51 7.83 36.52 -11.29
N VAL A 52 7.87 35.73 -10.21
CA VAL A 52 9.12 35.01 -9.85
C VAL A 52 8.84 33.54 -9.53
N TYR A 53 8.37 32.79 -10.52
CA TYR A 53 8.53 31.32 -10.52
C TYR A 53 9.78 31.01 -11.34
N SER A 54 10.90 30.74 -10.68
CA SER A 54 12.10 30.25 -11.34
C SER A 54 12.11 28.72 -11.26
N THR A 55 12.21 28.04 -12.40
CA THR A 55 12.39 26.57 -12.50
C THR A 55 13.58 26.07 -11.69
N LYS A 56 14.65 26.86 -11.60
CA LYS A 56 15.85 26.57 -10.80
C LYS A 56 15.53 26.41 -9.31
N ASN A 57 14.51 27.11 -8.82
CA ASN A 57 14.02 27.00 -7.45
C ASN A 57 12.76 26.15 -7.35
N SER A 58 12.43 25.37 -8.38
CA SER A 58 11.30 24.46 -8.32
C SER A 58 11.57 23.37 -7.30
N MET A 59 10.68 23.24 -6.31
CA MET A 59 10.81 22.26 -5.25
C MET A 59 10.83 20.82 -5.78
N TYR A 60 10.18 20.57 -6.92
CA TYR A 60 10.22 19.27 -7.60
C TYR A 60 11.60 18.95 -8.13
N LEU A 61 12.24 19.90 -8.81
CA LEU A 61 13.58 19.72 -9.37
C LEU A 61 14.60 19.53 -8.25
N LEU A 62 14.62 20.42 -7.27
CA LEU A 62 15.55 20.33 -6.15
C LEU A 62 15.32 19.06 -5.32
N GLY A 63 14.08 18.60 -5.18
CA GLY A 63 13.76 17.35 -4.47
C GLY A 63 14.26 16.13 -5.22
N PHE A 64 14.11 16.14 -6.55
CA PHE A 64 14.66 15.10 -7.41
C PHE A 64 16.19 15.09 -7.46
N GLU A 65 16.84 16.25 -7.47
CA GLU A 65 18.29 16.36 -7.40
C GLU A 65 18.85 15.84 -6.08
N GLU A 66 18.16 16.09 -4.96
CA GLU A 66 18.53 15.53 -3.65
C GLU A 66 18.46 14.00 -3.67
N ILE A 67 17.37 13.44 -4.21
CA ILE A 67 17.21 12.00 -4.41
C ILE A 67 18.37 11.43 -5.21
N LEU A 68 18.63 12.03 -6.37
CA LEU A 68 19.66 11.60 -7.30
C LEU A 68 21.04 11.61 -6.64
N ASN A 69 21.43 12.73 -6.01
CA ASN A 69 22.73 12.84 -5.36
C ASN A 69 22.87 11.89 -4.17
N THR A 70 21.82 11.74 -3.35
CA THR A 70 21.85 10.81 -2.20
C THR A 70 22.13 9.37 -2.64
N VAL A 71 21.47 8.90 -3.71
CA VAL A 71 21.67 7.54 -4.22
C VAL A 71 23.03 7.37 -4.88
N LEU A 72 23.52 8.38 -5.60
CA LEU A 72 24.86 8.34 -6.19
C LEU A 72 25.96 8.27 -5.14
N ASP A 73 25.82 9.02 -4.05
CA ASP A 73 26.82 9.09 -2.98
C ASP A 73 26.82 7.81 -2.12
N CYS A 74 25.64 7.22 -1.88
CA CYS A 74 25.49 6.10 -0.96
C CYS A 74 25.50 4.71 -1.64
N GLU A 75 25.00 4.60 -2.86
CA GLU A 75 24.82 3.33 -3.58
C GLU A 75 25.39 3.34 -5.02
N PRO A 76 26.68 3.72 -5.21
CA PRO A 76 27.29 3.82 -6.55
C PRO A 76 27.37 2.46 -7.28
N HIS A 77 27.43 1.35 -6.55
CA HIS A 77 27.56 -0.01 -7.07
C HIS A 77 26.34 -0.51 -7.88
N ILE A 78 25.23 0.23 -7.85
CA ILE A 78 24.01 -0.12 -8.59
C ILE A 78 24.09 0.36 -10.05
N PHE A 79 24.94 1.34 -10.37
CA PHE A 79 24.99 1.99 -11.68
C PHE A 79 26.06 1.42 -12.60
N THR A 80 25.82 1.54 -13.91
CA THR A 80 26.83 1.29 -14.96
C THR A 80 27.40 2.61 -15.47
N ASP A 81 28.57 2.57 -16.12
CA ASP A 81 29.19 3.76 -16.71
C ASP A 81 28.27 4.46 -17.73
N ASP A 82 27.47 3.70 -18.47
CA ASP A 82 26.47 4.25 -19.40
C ASP A 82 25.38 5.04 -18.68
N GLU A 83 24.90 4.53 -17.55
CA GLU A 83 23.87 5.19 -16.74
C GLU A 83 24.42 6.43 -16.03
N LEU A 84 25.68 6.38 -15.57
CA LEU A 84 26.37 7.53 -15.00
C LEU A 84 26.51 8.65 -16.04
N ARG A 85 26.89 8.32 -17.28
CA ARG A 85 26.93 9.28 -18.40
C ARG A 85 25.56 9.90 -18.70
N VAL A 86 24.50 9.11 -18.64
CA VAL A 86 23.12 9.61 -18.78
C VAL A 86 22.76 10.59 -17.67
N ILE A 87 23.16 10.30 -16.44
CA ILE A 87 22.93 11.16 -15.27
C ILE A 87 23.72 12.48 -15.40
N GLU A 88 24.95 12.43 -15.88
CA GLU A 88 25.74 13.63 -16.19
C GLU A 88 25.08 14.48 -17.28
N ASN A 89 24.61 13.84 -18.35
CA ASN A 89 23.85 14.52 -19.41
C ASN A 89 22.57 15.18 -18.86
N PHE A 90 21.89 14.53 -17.90
CA PHE A 90 20.74 15.12 -17.22
C PHE A 90 21.15 16.35 -16.41
N LYS A 91 22.25 16.29 -15.65
CA LYS A 91 22.79 17.43 -14.88
C LYS A 91 23.22 18.60 -15.77
N ALA A 92 23.62 18.33 -17.02
CA ALA A 92 24.00 19.34 -18.01
C ALA A 92 22.81 20.01 -18.73
N LEU A 93 21.57 19.54 -18.55
CA LEU A 93 20.38 20.18 -19.09
C LEU A 93 20.11 21.54 -18.41
N ASP A 94 19.49 22.48 -19.13
CA ASP A 94 19.05 23.72 -18.50
C ASP A 94 17.89 23.43 -17.52
N SER A 95 17.69 24.37 -16.59
CA SER A 95 16.76 24.28 -15.47
C SER A 95 15.32 24.02 -15.90
N ASP A 96 14.89 24.60 -17.03
CA ASP A 96 13.55 24.42 -17.57
C ASP A 96 13.36 22.99 -18.14
N GLU A 97 14.33 22.45 -18.88
CA GLU A 97 14.25 21.09 -19.42
C GLU A 97 14.29 20.03 -18.32
N ARG A 98 15.15 20.20 -17.29
CA ARG A 98 15.19 19.27 -16.15
C ARG A 98 13.87 19.27 -15.40
N TYR A 99 13.33 20.44 -15.11
CA TYR A 99 12.03 20.57 -14.45
C TYR A 99 10.93 19.87 -15.25
N LEU A 100 10.85 20.13 -16.56
CA LEU A 100 9.82 19.53 -17.41
C LEU A 100 9.96 18.01 -17.50
N PHE A 101 11.19 17.49 -17.63
CA PHE A 101 11.47 16.06 -17.61
C PHE A 101 10.97 15.42 -16.30
N VAL A 102 11.36 15.97 -15.14
CA VAL A 102 10.98 15.45 -13.82
C VAL A 102 9.46 15.46 -13.65
N ARG A 103 8.78 16.54 -14.03
CA ARG A 103 7.31 16.65 -13.90
C ARG A 103 6.58 15.62 -14.77
N LEU A 104 7.02 15.39 -16.01
CA LEU A 104 6.38 14.42 -16.90
C LEU A 104 6.67 12.97 -16.49
N PHE A 105 7.91 12.68 -16.10
CA PHE A 105 8.33 11.38 -15.57
C PHE A 105 7.53 11.00 -14.32
N MET A 106 7.38 11.91 -13.36
CA MET A 106 6.68 11.65 -12.09
C MET A 106 5.16 11.54 -12.24
N ARG A 107 4.58 12.14 -13.30
CA ARG A 107 3.13 12.09 -13.54
C ARG A 107 2.67 10.75 -14.10
N LYS A 108 3.24 10.29 -15.22
CA LYS A 108 2.94 8.99 -15.86
C LYS A 108 4.14 8.47 -16.65
N ARG A 109 4.75 7.37 -16.16
CA ARG A 109 6.01 6.77 -16.65
C ARG A 109 6.00 6.43 -18.16
N ASN A 110 4.96 5.74 -18.63
CA ASN A 110 4.94 5.15 -19.97
C ASN A 110 3.87 5.76 -20.90
N LYS A 111 3.42 6.99 -20.62
CA LYS A 111 2.35 7.63 -21.39
C LYS A 111 2.89 8.72 -22.32
N TRP A 112 2.34 8.79 -23.52
CA TRP A 112 2.51 9.90 -24.44
C TRP A 112 1.72 11.14 -23.99
N PHE A 113 2.36 12.30 -24.08
CA PHE A 113 1.81 13.59 -23.71
C PHE A 113 1.65 14.47 -24.96
N ARG A 114 0.44 15.02 -25.16
CA ARG A 114 0.22 16.06 -26.16
C ARG A 114 0.86 17.36 -25.69
N VAL A 115 1.83 17.87 -26.44
CA VAL A 115 2.58 19.07 -26.06
C VAL A 115 1.64 20.26 -25.87
N GLY A 116 0.61 20.41 -26.71
CA GLY A 116 -0.37 21.50 -26.61
C GLY A 116 -1.30 21.44 -25.39
N HIS A 117 -1.38 20.32 -24.66
CA HIS A 117 -2.20 20.18 -23.44
C HIS A 117 -1.36 20.31 -22.16
N LEU A 118 -0.04 20.49 -22.28
CA LEU A 118 0.85 20.64 -21.14
C LEU A 118 0.84 22.09 -20.66
N THR A 119 0.32 22.33 -19.47
CA THR A 119 0.37 23.65 -18.81
C THR A 119 1.30 23.57 -17.61
N TYR A 120 2.50 24.13 -17.75
CA TYR A 120 3.48 24.24 -16.68
C TYR A 120 3.90 25.70 -16.52
N PRO A 121 3.25 26.46 -15.62
CA PRO A 121 3.46 27.91 -15.49
C PRO A 121 4.88 28.28 -15.04
N ASP A 122 5.60 27.37 -14.41
CA ASP A 122 6.99 27.60 -13.99
C ASP A 122 7.96 27.57 -15.18
N CYS A 123 7.61 26.90 -16.28
CA CYS A 123 8.46 26.71 -17.46
C CYS A 123 8.27 27.88 -18.43
N LYS A 124 9.37 28.50 -18.91
CA LYS A 124 9.28 29.69 -19.79
C LYS A 124 8.63 29.37 -21.13
N ASP A 125 9.05 28.28 -21.77
CA ASP A 125 8.45 27.77 -23.01
C ASP A 125 8.46 26.23 -23.03
N VAL A 126 7.29 25.63 -22.78
CA VAL A 126 7.10 24.17 -22.76
C VAL A 126 7.36 23.56 -24.14
N ILE A 127 7.00 24.24 -25.22
CA ILE A 127 7.12 23.71 -26.59
C ILE A 127 8.60 23.66 -26.97
N ALA A 128 9.35 24.74 -26.71
CA ALA A 128 10.79 24.78 -26.97
C ALA A 128 11.55 23.75 -26.12
N CYS A 129 11.21 23.61 -24.83
CA CYS A 129 11.82 22.63 -23.94
C CYS A 129 11.58 21.19 -24.41
N CYS A 130 10.36 20.85 -24.84
CA CYS A 130 10.06 19.55 -25.43
C CYS A 130 10.94 19.26 -26.66
N LYS A 131 11.10 20.23 -27.56
CA LYS A 131 11.97 20.07 -28.75
C LYS A 131 13.43 19.85 -28.38
N GLN A 132 13.94 20.59 -27.39
CA GLN A 132 15.30 20.42 -26.90
C GLN A 132 15.51 19.05 -26.24
N LEU A 133 14.53 18.59 -25.44
CA LEU A 133 14.58 17.26 -24.82
C LEU A 133 14.54 16.13 -25.84
N VAL A 134 13.81 16.29 -26.95
CA VAL A 134 13.87 15.34 -28.08
C VAL A 134 15.25 15.35 -28.73
N LEU A 135 15.81 16.53 -29.02
CA LEU A 135 17.13 16.67 -29.64
C LEU A 135 18.26 16.11 -28.76
N LYS A 136 18.18 16.33 -27.45
CA LYS A 136 19.13 15.79 -26.45
C LYS A 136 18.83 14.34 -26.08
N ASN A 137 17.95 13.64 -26.81
CA ASN A 137 17.65 12.23 -26.64
C ASN A 137 16.98 11.85 -25.30
N PHE A 138 16.33 12.78 -24.60
CA PHE A 138 15.56 12.49 -23.39
C PHE A 138 14.12 12.05 -23.68
N PHE A 139 13.52 12.63 -24.72
CA PHE A 139 12.15 12.32 -25.16
C PHE A 139 12.15 11.58 -26.50
N GLU A 140 11.17 10.71 -26.67
CA GLU A 140 10.72 10.14 -27.93
C GLU A 140 9.69 11.08 -28.54
N ASP A 141 9.79 11.24 -29.85
CA ASP A 141 8.86 12.04 -30.63
C ASP A 141 7.81 11.16 -31.30
N GLU A 142 6.78 11.77 -31.85
CA GLU A 142 5.64 11.15 -32.52
C GLU A 142 6.01 10.15 -33.63
N SER A 143 7.23 10.24 -34.17
CA SER A 143 7.78 9.31 -35.15
C SER A 143 7.85 7.87 -34.67
N LEU A 144 8.05 7.64 -33.36
CA LEU A 144 8.19 6.31 -32.75
C LEU A 144 6.88 5.73 -32.20
N MET A 145 5.80 6.51 -32.14
CA MET A 145 4.53 6.09 -31.54
C MET A 145 3.92 4.90 -32.29
N SER A 146 3.33 3.88 -31.66
CA SER A 146 2.60 2.84 -32.40
C SER A 146 1.18 3.29 -32.77
N THR A 147 0.53 2.65 -33.76
CA THR A 147 -0.88 2.96 -34.10
C THR A 147 -1.84 2.74 -32.92
N GLU A 148 -1.55 1.73 -32.09
CA GLU A 148 -2.30 1.40 -30.87
C GLU A 148 -2.12 2.49 -29.79
N GLU A 149 -0.90 2.98 -29.60
CA GLU A 149 -0.58 4.07 -28.67
C GLU A 149 -1.25 5.39 -29.08
N ILE A 150 -1.29 5.71 -30.38
CA ILE A 150 -1.98 6.92 -30.86
C ILE A 150 -3.46 6.88 -30.47
N ILE A 151 -4.11 5.73 -30.65
CA ILE A 151 -5.53 5.51 -30.33
C ILE A 151 -5.79 5.64 -28.82
N GLU A 152 -4.84 5.27 -27.97
CA GLU A 152 -4.97 5.41 -26.51
C GLU A 152 -4.95 6.88 -26.04
N ILE A 153 -4.26 7.76 -26.76
CA ILE A 153 -4.18 9.19 -26.41
C ILE A 153 -5.42 9.95 -26.86
N LEU A 154 -6.07 9.52 -27.95
CA LEU A 154 -7.23 10.19 -28.51
C LEU A 154 -8.38 10.30 -27.50
N SER A 155 -9.06 11.45 -27.55
CA SER A 155 -10.30 11.66 -26.82
C SER A 155 -11.42 10.80 -27.41
N LEU A 156 -12.47 10.53 -26.64
CA LEU A 156 -13.62 9.76 -27.14
C LEU A 156 -14.30 10.45 -28.34
N ASP A 157 -14.30 11.78 -28.39
CA ASP A 157 -14.93 12.53 -29.48
C ASP A 157 -14.07 12.55 -30.74
N GLU A 158 -12.74 12.61 -30.60
CA GLU A 158 -11.80 12.43 -31.71
C GLU A 158 -11.88 11.00 -32.26
N LEU A 159 -11.91 9.99 -31.39
CA LEU A 159 -12.06 8.59 -31.77
C LEU A 159 -13.38 8.33 -32.51
N ARG A 160 -14.48 8.93 -32.05
CA ARG A 160 -15.79 8.88 -32.76
C ARG A 160 -15.74 9.60 -34.10
N SER A 161 -15.06 10.74 -34.19
CA SER A 161 -14.90 11.47 -35.44
C SER A 161 -14.10 10.65 -36.46
N LEU A 162 -13.06 9.96 -35.99
CA LEU A 162 -12.29 9.03 -36.81
C LEU A 162 -13.12 7.81 -37.24
N ALA A 163 -13.92 7.22 -36.33
CA ALA A 163 -14.82 6.12 -36.64
C ALA A 163 -15.87 6.48 -37.70
N ARG A 164 -16.41 7.72 -37.66
CA ARG A 164 -17.29 8.23 -38.72
C ARG A 164 -16.57 8.33 -40.07
N GLN A 165 -15.32 8.78 -40.08
CA GLN A 165 -14.51 8.91 -41.30
C GLN A 165 -14.14 7.54 -41.88
N THR A 166 -13.84 6.55 -41.05
CA THR A 166 -13.50 5.18 -41.47
C THR A 166 -14.71 4.27 -41.66
N LYS A 167 -15.94 4.78 -41.43
CA LYS A 167 -17.20 4.02 -41.46
C LYS A 167 -17.23 2.82 -40.51
N VAL A 168 -16.61 2.96 -39.34
CA VAL A 168 -16.62 1.98 -38.25
C VAL A 168 -17.75 2.26 -37.27
N CYS A 169 -18.52 1.24 -36.93
CA CYS A 169 -19.54 1.29 -35.89
C CYS A 169 -19.05 0.58 -34.62
N GLY A 170 -18.96 1.30 -33.50
CA GLY A 170 -18.67 0.72 -32.18
C GLY A 170 -19.32 1.55 -31.07
N LYS A 171 -19.84 0.90 -30.04
CA LYS A 171 -20.47 1.57 -28.89
C LYS A 171 -19.44 1.88 -27.80
N SER A 172 -18.47 0.99 -27.60
CA SER A 172 -17.43 1.10 -26.58
C SER A 172 -16.07 1.55 -27.17
N ARG A 173 -15.23 2.19 -26.33
CA ARG A 173 -13.87 2.61 -26.72
C ARG A 173 -13.05 1.42 -27.24
N SER A 174 -13.15 0.27 -26.58
CA SER A 174 -12.42 -0.95 -26.93
C SER A 174 -12.85 -1.54 -28.27
N GLU A 175 -14.15 -1.55 -28.58
CA GLU A 175 -14.66 -1.96 -29.90
C GLU A 175 -14.11 -1.06 -31.00
N ILE A 176 -14.21 0.26 -30.83
CA ILE A 176 -13.72 1.21 -31.83
C ILE A 176 -12.21 1.06 -32.03
N SER A 177 -11.44 0.95 -30.93
CA SER A 177 -9.99 0.74 -31.00
C SER A 177 -9.62 -0.56 -31.72
N LYS A 178 -10.26 -1.68 -31.34
CA LYS A 178 -10.01 -3.00 -31.96
C LYS A 178 -10.36 -2.99 -33.44
N GLU A 179 -11.49 -2.40 -33.81
CA GLU A 179 -11.93 -2.37 -35.21
C GLU A 179 -11.05 -1.46 -36.07
N ILE A 180 -10.60 -0.31 -35.56
CA ILE A 180 -9.63 0.55 -36.27
C ILE A 180 -8.29 -0.19 -36.49
N ILE A 181 -7.78 -0.89 -35.46
CA ILE A 181 -6.55 -1.70 -35.57
C ILE A 181 -6.76 -2.90 -36.50
N PHE A 182 -7.95 -3.50 -36.48
CA PHE A 182 -8.29 -4.63 -37.35
C PHE A 182 -8.37 -4.20 -38.82
N LEU A 183 -8.99 -3.06 -39.10
CA LEU A 183 -9.06 -2.48 -40.45
C LEU A 183 -7.69 -2.09 -40.99
N SER A 184 -6.80 -1.56 -40.14
CA SER A 184 -5.44 -1.19 -40.59
C SER A 184 -4.61 -2.40 -41.03
N LYS A 185 -4.93 -3.60 -40.52
CA LYS A 185 -4.28 -4.88 -40.87
C LYS A 185 -4.89 -5.56 -42.10
N ARG A 186 -6.08 -5.17 -42.58
CA ARG A 186 -6.65 -5.73 -43.83
C ARG A 186 -6.04 -5.07 -45.06
N GLN A 187 -5.80 -5.92 -46.05
CA GLN A 187 -5.14 -5.62 -47.31
C GLN A 187 -5.97 -4.65 -48.19
N SER A 188 -5.38 -3.46 -48.42
CA SER A 188 -5.45 -2.60 -49.61
C SER A 188 -6.73 -2.53 -50.47
N VAL A 189 -7.80 -1.88 -50.01
CA VAL A 189 -8.68 -1.06 -50.89
C VAL A 189 -9.29 0.06 -50.04
N LEU A 190 -8.87 1.32 -50.21
CA LEU A 190 -9.61 2.46 -49.64
C LEU A 190 -10.74 2.83 -50.60
N HIS A 191 -11.98 2.78 -50.11
CA HIS A 191 -13.12 3.47 -50.70
C HIS A 191 -13.07 4.95 -50.30
N CYS A 192 -12.40 5.80 -51.06
CA CYS A 192 -12.61 7.24 -50.96
C CYS A 192 -13.72 7.63 -51.95
N ASN A 193 -14.87 8.07 -51.43
CA ASN A 193 -16.00 8.61 -52.20
C ASN A 193 -16.41 7.79 -53.44
N GLY A 194 -16.48 6.46 -53.30
CA GLY A 194 -16.96 5.57 -54.37
C GLY A 194 -15.94 5.23 -55.45
N GLN A 195 -14.69 5.72 -55.37
CA GLN A 195 -13.63 5.39 -56.33
C GLN A 195 -12.47 4.64 -55.64
N GLN A 196 -11.98 3.61 -56.34
CA GLN A 196 -10.88 2.73 -55.91
C GLN A 196 -9.55 3.34 -56.35
N PHE A 197 -8.77 3.92 -55.44
CA PHE A 197 -7.43 4.39 -55.75
C PHE A 197 -6.37 3.58 -55.00
N LEU A 198 -5.46 2.98 -55.77
CA LEU A 198 -4.19 2.44 -55.27
C LEU A 198 -3.21 3.61 -55.15
N SER A 199 -2.82 3.96 -53.92
CA SER A 199 -1.83 5.02 -53.69
C SER A 199 -0.44 4.38 -53.62
N PHE A 200 0.42 4.72 -54.59
CA PHE A 200 1.82 4.31 -54.68
C PHE A 200 2.72 5.47 -54.25
N ASP A 201 3.88 5.15 -53.66
CA ASP A 201 4.95 6.13 -53.46
C ASP A 201 5.70 6.44 -54.77
N ALA A 202 6.68 7.36 -54.71
CA ALA A 202 7.49 7.76 -55.87
C ALA A 202 8.33 6.62 -56.47
N PHE A 203 8.46 5.48 -55.80
CA PHE A 203 9.21 4.30 -56.23
C PHE A 203 8.30 3.13 -56.62
N GLY A 204 6.98 3.34 -56.70
CA GLY A 204 6.02 2.32 -57.12
C GLY A 204 5.64 1.31 -56.02
N VAL A 205 5.93 1.59 -54.76
CA VAL A 205 5.52 0.76 -53.62
C VAL A 205 4.15 1.21 -53.12
N MET A 206 3.21 0.28 -52.98
CA MET A 206 1.89 0.58 -52.40
C MET A 206 2.05 1.11 -50.96
N HIS A 207 1.44 2.27 -50.67
CA HIS A 207 1.34 2.75 -49.30
C HIS A 207 0.55 1.73 -48.47
N LYS A 208 1.19 1.12 -47.46
CA LYS A 208 0.48 0.31 -46.46
C LYS A 208 -0.61 1.17 -45.83
N GLN A 209 -1.86 0.67 -45.74
CA GLN A 209 -2.99 1.40 -45.14
C GLN A 209 -2.66 1.93 -43.73
N GLU A 210 -1.84 1.19 -43.00
CA GLU A 210 -1.28 1.58 -41.71
C GLU A 210 -0.56 2.95 -41.74
N SER A 211 0.21 3.25 -42.80
CA SER A 211 0.92 4.54 -42.92
C SER A 211 -0.04 5.71 -43.17
N PHE A 212 -1.11 5.50 -43.95
CA PHE A 212 -2.12 6.51 -44.19
C PHE A 212 -2.93 6.79 -42.92
N LEU A 213 -3.43 5.74 -42.27
CA LEU A 213 -4.13 5.83 -41.00
C LEU A 213 -3.26 6.51 -39.94
N ARG A 214 -1.98 6.14 -39.85
CA ARG A 214 -1.01 6.78 -38.97
C ARG A 214 -0.89 8.28 -39.23
N LYS A 215 -0.73 8.72 -40.49
CA LYS A 215 -0.65 10.15 -40.82
C LYS A 215 -1.91 10.91 -40.41
N GLN A 216 -3.08 10.33 -40.65
CA GLN A 216 -4.37 10.92 -40.26
C GLN A 216 -4.53 11.00 -38.72
N LEU A 217 -4.14 9.95 -38.01
CA LEU A 217 -4.15 9.91 -36.54
C LEU A 217 -3.18 10.92 -35.94
N LEU A 218 -1.95 11.03 -36.48
CA LEU A 218 -0.95 12.01 -36.04
C LEU A 218 -1.42 13.46 -36.28
N TYR A 219 -2.08 13.73 -37.42
CA TYR A 219 -2.65 15.05 -37.69
C TYR A 219 -3.66 15.49 -36.62
N GLN A 220 -4.47 14.57 -36.08
CA GLN A 220 -5.41 14.87 -34.99
C GLN A 220 -4.71 15.04 -33.64
N CYS A 221 -3.72 14.21 -33.33
CA CYS A 221 -3.01 14.25 -32.06
C CYS A 221 -2.11 15.48 -31.90
N LYS A 222 -1.64 16.08 -33.02
CA LYS A 222 -0.59 17.11 -33.05
C LYS A 222 0.71 16.58 -32.43
N SER A 223 1.64 17.49 -32.11
CA SER A 223 2.93 17.16 -31.47
C SER A 223 2.74 16.44 -30.13
N CYS A 224 3.33 15.25 -30.04
CA CYS A 224 3.29 14.39 -28.87
C CYS A 224 4.70 13.94 -28.47
N VAL A 225 4.98 13.92 -27.18
CA VAL A 225 6.26 13.49 -26.61
C VAL A 225 6.08 12.44 -25.53
N LYS A 226 7.03 11.52 -25.40
CA LYS A 226 7.08 10.53 -24.33
C LYS A 226 8.50 10.44 -23.79
N PRO A 227 8.71 10.42 -22.46
CA PRO A 227 10.03 10.15 -21.90
C PRO A 227 10.57 8.79 -22.37
N LYS A 228 11.84 8.73 -22.80
CA LYS A 228 12.45 7.48 -23.28
C LYS A 228 12.38 6.41 -22.19
N LYS A 229 11.97 5.20 -22.58
CA LYS A 229 11.80 4.08 -21.63
C LYS A 229 13.07 3.79 -20.82
N ILE A 230 14.24 3.79 -21.45
CA ILE A 230 15.53 3.54 -20.77
C ILE A 230 15.78 4.54 -19.64
N LEU A 231 15.47 5.82 -19.86
CA LEU A 231 15.65 6.87 -18.87
C LEU A 231 14.60 6.76 -17.76
N VAL A 232 13.35 6.49 -18.14
CA VAL A 232 12.27 6.24 -17.20
C VAL A 232 12.63 5.08 -16.27
N ASP A 233 13.12 3.96 -16.81
CA ASP A 233 13.51 2.78 -16.03
C ASP A 233 14.70 3.06 -15.11
N LEU A 234 15.71 3.81 -15.58
CA LEU A 234 16.84 4.26 -14.77
C LEU A 234 16.40 5.13 -13.59
N PHE A 235 15.68 6.22 -13.84
CA PHE A 235 15.22 7.12 -12.78
C PHE A 235 14.15 6.46 -11.90
N HIS A 236 13.38 5.51 -12.44
CA HIS A 236 12.46 4.68 -11.67
C HIS A 236 13.19 3.85 -10.63
N ARG A 237 14.28 3.20 -11.03
CA ARG A 237 15.12 2.42 -10.13
C ARG A 237 15.77 3.31 -9.05
N ILE A 238 16.26 4.49 -9.41
CA ILE A 238 16.82 5.47 -8.46
C ILE A 238 15.78 5.82 -7.39
N ASN A 239 14.54 6.10 -7.78
CA ASN A 239 13.46 6.40 -6.84
C ASN A 239 13.12 5.21 -5.94
N ILE A 240 13.10 3.98 -6.47
CA ILE A 240 12.91 2.77 -5.64
C ILE A 240 14.02 2.64 -4.60
N VAL A 241 15.28 2.87 -4.99
CA VAL A 241 16.43 2.80 -4.09
C VAL A 241 16.39 3.92 -3.05
N TYR A 242 15.95 5.13 -3.40
CA TYR A 242 15.86 6.23 -2.43
C TYR A 242 14.70 6.07 -1.46
N PHE A 243 13.48 5.91 -1.96
CA PHE A 243 12.27 5.85 -1.14
C PHE A 243 12.06 4.50 -0.46
N ARG A 244 12.76 3.45 -0.92
CA ARG A 244 12.57 2.07 -0.44
C ARG A 244 11.08 1.68 -0.49
N SER A 245 10.41 2.06 -1.58
CA SER A 245 8.99 1.85 -1.83
C SER A 245 8.76 1.46 -3.28
N SER A 246 7.78 0.59 -3.53
CA SER A 246 7.34 0.21 -4.88
C SER A 246 6.39 1.23 -5.51
N ILE A 247 5.77 2.08 -4.68
CA ILE A 247 4.83 3.12 -5.09
C ILE A 247 5.54 4.46 -4.86
N TYR A 248 5.81 5.18 -5.95
CA TYR A 248 6.14 6.60 -5.89
C TYR A 248 5.41 7.37 -7.00
N ASP A 249 5.04 8.59 -6.68
CA ASP A 249 4.28 9.53 -7.50
C ASP A 249 4.69 10.98 -7.16
N GLU A 250 4.04 11.98 -7.77
CA GLU A 250 4.25 13.38 -7.37
C GLU A 250 3.99 13.61 -5.86
N GLN A 251 3.12 12.80 -5.22
CA GLN A 251 2.86 12.88 -3.78
C GLN A 251 4.05 12.40 -2.94
N SER A 252 4.89 11.51 -3.48
CA SER A 252 6.08 11.01 -2.79
C SER A 252 7.15 12.08 -2.61
N LEU A 253 7.21 13.06 -3.53
CA LEU A 253 8.01 14.27 -3.35
C LEU A 253 7.37 15.27 -2.39
N THR A 254 6.10 15.10 -2.03
CA THR A 254 5.38 16.08 -1.20
C THR A 254 5.99 16.21 0.18
N SER A 255 6.53 15.14 0.78
CA SER A 255 7.25 15.23 2.08
C SER A 255 8.48 16.15 1.99
N LEU A 256 9.33 15.94 0.96
CA LEU A 256 10.50 16.77 0.65
C LEU A 256 10.11 18.22 0.37
N ILE A 257 9.08 18.43 -0.46
CA ILE A 257 8.59 19.76 -0.83
C ILE A 257 8.03 20.50 0.39
N LEU A 258 7.20 19.83 1.20
CA LEU A 258 6.56 20.40 2.38
C LEU A 258 7.56 20.74 3.49
N ALA A 259 8.60 19.93 3.66
CA ALA A 259 9.68 20.20 4.59
C ALA A 259 10.42 21.50 4.22
N ARG A 260 10.76 21.67 2.94
CA ARG A 260 11.44 22.89 2.46
C ARG A 260 10.57 24.13 2.51
N LEU A 261 9.25 23.99 2.36
CA LEU A 261 8.31 25.10 2.57
C LEU A 261 8.21 25.53 4.04
N ASN A 262 8.94 24.89 4.96
CA ASN A 262 8.91 25.11 6.41
C ASN A 262 7.47 25.07 6.98
N LYS A 263 6.60 24.27 6.34
CA LYS A 263 5.19 24.11 6.75
C LYS A 263 5.02 23.09 7.87
N PHE A 264 5.92 22.12 7.94
CA PHE A 264 5.88 21.03 8.91
C PHE A 264 7.23 20.85 9.56
N SER A 265 7.24 20.75 10.89
CA SER A 265 8.39 20.29 11.65
C SER A 265 8.39 18.77 11.65
N TYR A 266 9.51 18.12 11.36
CA TYR A 266 9.61 16.66 11.42
C TYR A 266 10.20 16.20 12.77
N PRO A 267 9.88 14.97 13.22
CA PRO A 267 10.45 14.38 14.42
C PRO A 267 11.97 14.29 14.35
N ASN A 268 12.62 14.35 15.51
CA ASN A 268 14.07 14.12 15.60
C ASN A 268 14.33 12.61 15.75
N TYR A 269 15.18 12.06 14.89
CA TYR A 269 15.65 10.67 14.94
C TYR A 269 17.07 10.56 14.38
N VAL A 270 17.70 9.42 14.62
CA VAL A 270 19.00 9.09 14.04
C VAL A 270 18.79 8.63 12.59
N LEU A 271 19.43 9.32 11.65
CA LEU A 271 19.50 8.89 10.27
C LEU A 271 20.58 7.83 10.16
N SER A 272 20.15 6.60 9.87
CA SER A 272 20.99 5.42 9.69
C SER A 272 20.78 4.88 8.28
N ARG A 273 21.24 5.62 7.26
CA ARG A 273 21.17 5.17 5.86
C ARG A 273 22.12 4.00 5.64
N THR A 274 21.59 2.90 5.13
CA THR A 274 22.36 1.69 4.84
C THR A 274 22.42 1.45 3.33
N SER A 275 23.62 1.15 2.82
CA SER A 275 23.86 0.80 1.41
C SER A 275 23.61 -0.69 1.11
N ASN A 276 23.22 -1.48 2.11
CA ASN A 276 23.13 -2.95 2.04
C ASN A 276 21.74 -3.50 1.69
N VAL A 277 20.78 -2.66 1.31
CA VAL A 277 19.44 -3.17 0.92
C VAL A 277 19.47 -3.86 -0.44
N PHE A 278 20.32 -3.39 -1.35
CA PHE A 278 20.65 -4.12 -2.58
C PHE A 278 22.15 -4.41 -2.57
N ASN A 279 22.50 -5.69 -2.44
CA ASN A 279 23.91 -6.11 -2.36
C ASN A 279 24.65 -5.93 -3.67
N CYS A 280 23.94 -6.04 -4.79
CA CYS A 280 24.50 -5.89 -6.13
C CYS A 280 23.45 -5.34 -7.10
N ARG A 281 23.93 -4.87 -8.25
CA ARG A 281 23.07 -4.41 -9.34
C ARG A 281 22.08 -5.48 -9.81
N ALA A 282 22.52 -6.73 -9.96
CA ALA A 282 21.67 -7.82 -10.46
C ALA A 282 20.42 -8.00 -9.58
N GLN A 283 20.60 -8.04 -8.26
CA GLN A 283 19.50 -8.13 -7.31
C GLN A 283 18.52 -6.94 -7.42
N CYS A 284 19.04 -5.72 -7.62
CA CYS A 284 18.20 -4.53 -7.80
C CYS A 284 17.36 -4.62 -9.08
N LEU A 285 17.95 -5.08 -10.19
CA LEU A 285 17.25 -5.25 -11.46
C LEU A 285 16.16 -6.32 -11.37
N GLU A 286 16.50 -7.50 -10.85
CA GLU A 286 15.53 -8.59 -10.64
C GLU A 286 14.36 -8.13 -9.75
N TYR A 287 14.65 -7.41 -8.67
CA TYR A 287 13.61 -6.88 -7.80
C TYR A 287 12.65 -5.93 -8.54
N VAL A 288 13.17 -5.01 -9.36
CA VAL A 288 12.35 -4.09 -10.17
C VAL A 288 11.53 -4.85 -11.22
N GLU A 289 12.11 -5.84 -11.88
CA GLU A 289 11.44 -6.67 -12.86
C GLU A 289 10.26 -7.44 -12.23
N VAL A 290 10.48 -8.07 -11.07
CA VAL A 290 9.43 -8.82 -10.37
C VAL A 290 8.37 -7.88 -9.79
N LEU A 291 8.72 -6.64 -9.40
CA LEU A 291 7.72 -5.64 -9.02
C LEU A 291 6.80 -5.26 -10.20
N GLU A 292 7.34 -5.13 -11.41
CA GLU A 292 6.52 -4.84 -12.60
C GLU A 292 5.69 -6.06 -13.02
N LEU A 293 6.25 -7.27 -12.94
CA LEU A 293 5.50 -8.52 -13.07
C LEU A 293 4.34 -8.58 -12.05
N SER A 294 4.60 -8.19 -10.80
CA SER A 294 3.58 -8.17 -9.75
C SER A 294 2.45 -7.19 -10.03
N LYS A 295 2.72 -6.02 -10.61
CA LYS A 295 1.67 -5.07 -11.00
C LYS A 295 0.74 -5.66 -12.06
N ASN A 296 1.25 -6.51 -12.94
CA ASN A 296 0.46 -7.16 -13.98
C ASN A 296 -0.31 -8.38 -13.46
N LEU A 297 0.31 -9.22 -12.63
CA LEU A 297 -0.29 -10.48 -12.16
C LEU A 297 -1.28 -10.31 -11.01
N VAL A 298 -1.08 -9.35 -10.10
CA VAL A 298 -1.98 -9.18 -8.93
C VAL A 298 -3.43 -8.91 -9.36
N PRO A 299 -3.73 -7.99 -10.30
CA PRO A 299 -5.10 -7.80 -10.79
C PRO A 299 -5.71 -9.05 -11.40
N ILE A 300 -4.91 -9.87 -12.10
CA ILE A 300 -5.34 -11.15 -12.67
C ILE A 300 -5.71 -12.12 -11.54
N PHE A 301 -4.85 -12.28 -10.54
CA PHE A 301 -5.11 -13.18 -9.41
C PHE A 301 -6.29 -12.75 -8.52
N GLU A 302 -6.53 -11.45 -8.37
CA GLU A 302 -7.63 -10.94 -7.55
C GLU A 302 -8.98 -10.96 -8.28
N ASN A 303 -9.02 -10.46 -9.52
CA ASN A 303 -10.27 -10.15 -10.23
C ASN A 303 -10.80 -11.26 -11.15
N THR A 304 -10.01 -12.29 -11.48
CA THR A 304 -10.49 -13.40 -12.33
C THR A 304 -11.69 -14.09 -11.71
N ALA A 305 -12.81 -14.10 -12.41
CA ALA A 305 -14.04 -14.74 -11.94
C ALA A 305 -13.96 -16.27 -12.12
N ALA A 306 -14.56 -17.02 -11.20
CA ALA A 306 -14.61 -18.48 -11.31
C ALA A 306 -15.42 -18.99 -12.52
N SER A 307 -16.24 -18.14 -13.14
CA SER A 307 -17.01 -18.44 -14.34
C SER A 307 -16.20 -18.35 -15.64
N ASP A 308 -15.12 -17.56 -15.63
CA ASP A 308 -14.28 -17.33 -16.81
C ASP A 308 -13.14 -18.35 -16.84
N LYS A 309 -13.38 -19.47 -17.55
CA LYS A 309 -12.44 -20.59 -17.60
C LYS A 309 -11.13 -20.25 -18.30
N GLU A 310 -11.17 -19.44 -19.37
CA GLU A 310 -9.98 -19.09 -20.14
C GLU A 310 -9.07 -18.17 -19.33
N ALA A 311 -9.63 -17.14 -18.68
CA ALA A 311 -8.88 -16.27 -17.79
C ALA A 311 -8.33 -17.03 -16.57
N LEU A 312 -9.07 -18.03 -16.07
CA LEU A 312 -8.63 -18.88 -14.96
C LEU A 312 -7.45 -19.78 -15.38
N GLU A 313 -7.48 -20.36 -16.57
CA GLU A 313 -6.39 -21.17 -17.12
C GLU A 313 -5.13 -20.34 -17.34
N GLN A 314 -5.26 -19.14 -17.91
CA GLN A 314 -4.13 -18.20 -18.06
C GLN A 314 -3.52 -17.83 -16.70
N ALA A 315 -4.36 -17.54 -15.70
CA ALA A 315 -3.90 -17.24 -14.35
C ALA A 315 -3.20 -18.44 -13.68
N LEU A 316 -3.68 -19.67 -13.91
CA LEU A 316 -3.03 -20.89 -13.44
C LEU A 316 -1.68 -21.10 -14.12
N ASN A 317 -1.58 -20.87 -15.43
CA ASN A 317 -0.31 -20.98 -16.14
C ASN A 317 0.73 -19.99 -15.58
N SER A 318 0.35 -18.73 -15.35
CA SER A 318 1.21 -17.77 -14.67
C SER A 318 1.62 -18.24 -13.27
N PHE A 319 0.73 -18.89 -12.52
CA PHE A 319 1.07 -19.47 -11.22
C PHE A 319 2.13 -20.59 -11.34
N PHE A 320 1.97 -21.52 -12.28
CA PHE A 320 2.90 -22.62 -12.47
C PHE A 320 4.27 -22.16 -12.99
N GLU A 321 4.34 -21.04 -13.70
CA GLU A 321 5.61 -20.41 -14.11
C GLU A 321 6.35 -19.80 -12.91
N ILE A 322 5.65 -19.10 -12.00
CA ILE A 322 6.29 -18.41 -10.87
C ILE A 322 6.62 -19.35 -9.70
N TYR A 323 5.90 -20.46 -9.53
CA TYR A 323 6.06 -21.38 -8.41
C TYR A 323 7.50 -21.94 -8.25
N PRO A 324 8.13 -22.53 -9.28
CA PRO A 324 9.49 -23.04 -9.15
C PRO A 324 10.50 -21.92 -8.87
N ILE A 325 10.33 -20.75 -9.48
CA ILE A 325 11.20 -19.58 -9.27
C ILE A 325 11.10 -19.13 -7.81
N TRP A 326 9.88 -18.99 -7.30
CA TRP A 326 9.63 -18.66 -5.90
C TRP A 326 10.28 -19.66 -4.94
N SER A 327 10.13 -20.96 -5.21
CA SER A 327 10.71 -22.00 -4.34
C SER A 327 12.24 -21.92 -4.27
N THR A 328 12.91 -21.59 -5.39
CA THR A 328 14.37 -21.39 -5.41
C THR A 328 14.77 -20.21 -4.54
N TYR A 329 14.18 -19.03 -4.76
CA TYR A 329 14.47 -17.84 -3.94
C TYR A 329 14.15 -18.07 -2.47
N LEU A 330 13.01 -18.69 -2.16
CA LEU A 330 12.62 -18.96 -0.78
C LEU A 330 13.67 -19.82 -0.05
N ASN A 331 14.16 -20.88 -0.70
CA ASN A 331 15.16 -21.76 -0.10
C ASN A 331 16.52 -21.06 0.09
N GLU A 332 16.94 -20.23 -0.86
CA GLU A 332 18.17 -19.45 -0.76
C GLU A 332 18.08 -18.38 0.34
N ASP A 333 16.97 -17.64 0.35
CA ASP A 333 16.71 -16.58 1.31
C ASP A 333 16.57 -17.13 2.74
N ILE A 334 15.91 -18.27 2.94
CA ILE A 334 15.86 -18.94 4.25
C ILE A 334 17.28 -19.24 4.74
N ARG A 335 18.15 -19.82 3.91
CA ARG A 335 19.53 -20.14 4.32
C ARG A 335 20.31 -18.88 4.69
N GLU A 336 20.22 -17.84 3.87
CA GLU A 336 20.93 -16.59 4.16
C GLU A 336 20.39 -15.90 5.41
N PHE A 337 19.07 -15.93 5.63
CA PHE A 337 18.43 -15.39 6.83
C PHE A 337 18.95 -16.07 8.09
N TRP A 338 19.01 -17.41 8.12
CA TRP A 338 19.55 -18.15 9.26
C TRP A 338 21.04 -17.88 9.52
N VAL A 339 21.83 -17.68 8.46
CA VAL A 339 23.25 -17.31 8.62
C VAL A 339 23.37 -15.92 9.25
N GLU A 340 22.57 -14.95 8.80
CA GLU A 340 22.64 -13.57 9.28
C GLU A 340 22.09 -13.42 10.71
N GLU A 341 21.01 -14.13 11.05
CA GLU A 341 20.46 -14.18 12.41
C GLU A 341 21.46 -14.76 13.42
N ASN A 342 22.22 -15.80 13.01
CA ASN A 342 23.25 -16.41 13.85
C ASN A 342 24.51 -15.54 14.02
N ARG A 343 24.78 -14.61 13.10
CA ARG A 343 25.94 -13.69 13.19
C ARG A 343 25.78 -12.63 14.28
N LYS A 344 24.67 -12.60 15.03
CA LYS A 344 24.33 -11.55 16.01
C LYS A 344 24.38 -10.13 15.40
N VAL A 345 24.23 -10.03 14.08
CA VAL A 345 23.91 -8.77 13.42
C VAL A 345 22.57 -8.34 13.98
N ASP A 346 22.37 -7.03 14.12
CA ASP A 346 21.13 -6.45 14.62
C ASP A 346 19.94 -7.04 13.82
N THR A 347 19.24 -8.02 14.42
CA THR A 347 18.20 -8.82 13.77
C THR A 347 17.05 -7.94 13.28
N ARG A 348 16.94 -6.72 13.84
CA ARG A 348 15.99 -5.68 13.47
C ARG A 348 16.18 -5.20 12.02
N LEU A 349 17.42 -5.12 11.52
CA LEU A 349 17.73 -4.72 10.15
C LEU A 349 17.43 -5.82 9.13
N VAL A 350 17.70 -7.07 9.49
CA VAL A 350 17.69 -8.22 8.58
C VAL A 350 16.31 -8.37 7.93
N ARG A 351 15.23 -8.36 8.72
CA ARG A 351 13.87 -8.56 8.17
C ARG A 351 13.42 -7.45 7.23
N PHE A 352 13.71 -6.20 7.57
CA PHE A 352 13.35 -5.08 6.72
C PHE A 352 14.13 -5.12 5.39
N SER A 353 15.43 -5.39 5.43
CA SER A 353 16.25 -5.56 4.22
C SER A 353 15.74 -6.69 3.31
N PHE A 354 15.35 -7.82 3.90
CA PHE A 354 14.82 -8.96 3.16
C PHE A 354 13.51 -8.64 2.42
N SER A 355 12.75 -7.63 2.85
CA SER A 355 11.53 -7.19 2.16
C SER A 355 11.81 -6.60 0.76
N PHE A 356 13.06 -6.25 0.45
CA PHE A 356 13.51 -5.73 -0.84
C PHE A 356 14.12 -6.80 -1.76
N ARG A 357 13.95 -8.08 -1.43
CA ARG A 357 14.43 -9.19 -2.25
C ARG A 357 13.36 -9.68 -3.22
N PRO A 358 13.74 -10.25 -4.39
CA PRO A 358 12.80 -10.89 -5.30
C PRO A 358 11.92 -11.94 -4.62
N GLY A 359 12.48 -12.74 -3.71
CA GLY A 359 11.76 -13.75 -2.93
C GLY A 359 10.56 -13.20 -2.15
N ALA A 360 10.65 -11.98 -1.63
CA ALA A 360 9.54 -11.33 -0.93
C ALA A 360 8.36 -11.04 -1.88
N VAL A 361 8.65 -10.53 -3.08
CA VAL A 361 7.62 -10.20 -4.10
C VAL A 361 7.01 -11.47 -4.68
N TYR A 362 7.83 -12.50 -4.95
CA TYR A 362 7.33 -13.80 -5.36
C TYR A 362 6.45 -14.44 -4.28
N THR A 363 6.82 -14.36 -3.00
CA THR A 363 5.98 -14.85 -1.89
C THR A 363 4.64 -14.11 -1.86
N TYR A 364 4.63 -12.80 -2.14
CA TYR A 364 3.39 -12.03 -2.28
C TYR A 364 2.55 -12.49 -3.47
N LEU A 365 3.15 -12.77 -4.62
CA LEU A 365 2.45 -13.33 -5.77
C LEU A 365 1.82 -14.71 -5.46
N ILE A 366 2.55 -15.59 -4.76
CA ILE A 366 2.04 -16.90 -4.33
C ILE A 366 0.91 -16.75 -3.32
N HIS A 367 1.02 -15.82 -2.38
CA HIS A 367 -0.08 -15.51 -1.46
C HIS A 367 -1.34 -15.08 -2.24
N LYS A 368 -1.19 -14.28 -3.30
CA LYS A 368 -2.33 -13.86 -4.14
C LYS A 368 -2.85 -14.98 -5.03
N SER A 369 -2.00 -15.87 -5.54
CA SER A 369 -2.41 -17.00 -6.38
C SER A 369 -3.27 -18.01 -5.64
N LEU A 370 -3.23 -18.08 -4.30
CA LEU A 370 -4.15 -18.88 -3.48
C LEU A 370 -5.62 -18.63 -3.85
N ASN A 371 -5.98 -17.41 -4.24
CA ASN A 371 -7.35 -17.09 -4.70
C ASN A 371 -7.73 -17.84 -5.98
N ILE A 372 -6.80 -17.98 -6.92
CA ILE A 372 -7.00 -18.71 -8.18
C ILE A 372 -7.05 -20.21 -7.93
N LEU A 373 -6.18 -20.74 -7.06
CA LEU A 373 -6.21 -22.15 -6.66
C LEU A 373 -7.54 -22.53 -5.99
N ALA A 374 -8.04 -21.66 -5.11
CA ALA A 374 -9.34 -21.79 -4.48
C ALA A 374 -10.49 -21.83 -5.50
N LYS A 375 -10.48 -20.92 -6.49
CA LYS A 375 -11.50 -20.84 -7.56
C LYS A 375 -11.43 -22.05 -8.50
N SER A 376 -10.22 -22.52 -8.78
CA SER A 376 -9.94 -23.70 -9.63
C SER A 376 -10.18 -25.03 -8.92
N ARG A 377 -10.42 -25.01 -7.60
CA ARG A 377 -10.63 -26.18 -6.74
C ARG A 377 -9.45 -27.15 -6.70
N LEU A 378 -8.23 -26.64 -6.87
CA LEU A 378 -6.99 -27.40 -6.71
C LEU A 378 -6.62 -27.47 -5.22
N VAL A 379 -7.43 -28.19 -4.44
CA VAL A 379 -7.37 -28.19 -2.97
C VAL A 379 -6.05 -28.76 -2.43
N GLU A 380 -5.54 -29.83 -3.04
CA GLU A 380 -4.31 -30.50 -2.63
C GLU A 380 -3.09 -29.59 -2.85
N VAL A 381 -3.05 -28.92 -4.00
CA VAL A 381 -1.99 -27.96 -4.34
C VAL A 381 -2.05 -26.75 -3.42
N GLU A 382 -3.27 -26.22 -3.18
CA GLU A 382 -3.46 -25.10 -2.26
C GLU A 382 -3.02 -25.46 -0.82
N HIS A 383 -3.33 -26.67 -0.37
CA HIS A 383 -2.93 -27.18 0.95
C HIS A 383 -1.40 -27.31 1.08
N GLU A 384 -0.72 -27.89 0.08
CA GLU A 384 0.75 -28.01 0.07
C GLU A 384 1.47 -26.65 0.07
N ILE A 385 0.94 -25.67 -0.67
CA ILE A 385 1.49 -24.31 -0.69
C ILE A 385 1.29 -23.63 0.66
N LEU A 386 0.13 -23.82 1.32
CA LEU A 386 -0.10 -23.28 2.65
C LEU A 386 0.86 -23.88 3.68
N ASP A 387 1.19 -25.16 3.58
CA ASP A 387 2.21 -25.79 4.41
C ASP A 387 3.60 -25.19 4.16
N THR A 388 3.96 -24.97 2.90
CA THR A 388 5.24 -24.34 2.52
C THR A 388 5.33 -22.86 2.99
N LEU A 389 4.22 -22.12 2.91
CA LEU A 389 4.14 -20.75 3.42
C LEU A 389 4.22 -20.70 4.95
N LEU A 390 3.65 -21.69 5.64
CA LEU A 390 3.67 -21.79 7.10
C LEU A 390 5.01 -22.32 7.65
N SER A 391 5.78 -23.07 6.86
CA SER A 391 7.10 -23.57 7.27
C SER A 391 8.19 -22.49 7.29
N GLN A 392 8.02 -21.42 6.51
CA GLN A 392 8.94 -20.28 6.49
C GLN A 392 8.50 -19.16 7.47
N ASN A 393 9.47 -18.40 7.98
CA ASN A 393 9.24 -17.34 8.97
C ASN A 393 9.90 -16.00 8.57
N ILE A 394 10.18 -15.80 7.27
CA ILE A 394 10.91 -14.64 6.74
C ILE A 394 9.99 -13.64 6.03
N TYR A 395 9.03 -14.13 5.25
CA TYR A 395 8.18 -13.32 4.39
C TYR A 395 6.72 -13.38 4.80
N LEU A 396 6.04 -12.24 4.72
CA LEU A 396 4.60 -12.10 4.99
C LEU A 396 4.17 -12.78 6.30
N VAL A 397 4.99 -12.66 7.34
CA VAL A 397 4.74 -13.27 8.66
C VAL A 397 3.41 -12.81 9.26
N GLY A 398 2.98 -11.57 8.98
CA GLY A 398 1.67 -11.07 9.38
C GLY A 398 0.49 -11.69 8.62
N LYS A 399 0.74 -12.48 7.57
CA LYS A 399 -0.28 -13.28 6.86
C LYS A 399 -0.37 -14.72 7.36
N ARG A 400 0.47 -15.16 8.31
CA ARG A 400 0.41 -16.52 8.87
C ARG A 400 -0.96 -16.87 9.43
N GLY A 401 -1.57 -15.95 10.18
CA GLY A 401 -2.94 -16.13 10.67
C GLY A 401 -3.97 -16.33 9.55
N HIS A 402 -3.80 -15.66 8.40
CA HIS A 402 -4.62 -15.90 7.22
C HIS A 402 -4.39 -17.32 6.67
N TRP A 403 -3.14 -17.75 6.55
CA TRP A 403 -2.78 -19.08 6.04
C TRP A 403 -3.31 -20.19 6.95
N TYR A 404 -3.16 -20.11 8.27
CA TYR A 404 -3.79 -21.05 9.21
C TYR A 404 -5.31 -21.08 9.05
N ASN A 405 -5.94 -19.90 8.97
CA ASN A 405 -7.39 -19.79 8.83
C ASN A 405 -7.88 -20.40 7.50
N ARG A 406 -7.10 -20.27 6.42
CA ARG A 406 -7.41 -20.85 5.11
C ARG A 406 -7.15 -22.36 5.09
N LYS A 407 -6.00 -22.81 5.61
CA LYS A 407 -5.64 -24.23 5.72
C LYS A 407 -6.69 -25.01 6.52
N ALA A 408 -7.04 -24.52 7.71
CA ALA A 408 -8.07 -25.13 8.54
C ALA A 408 -9.46 -25.15 7.86
N LEU A 409 -9.75 -24.20 6.95
CA LEU A 409 -10.98 -24.22 6.17
C LEU A 409 -10.98 -25.32 5.10
N LEU A 410 -9.85 -25.56 4.43
CA LEU A 410 -9.69 -26.64 3.47
C LEU A 410 -9.83 -27.99 4.15
N GLU A 411 -9.11 -28.18 5.26
CA GLU A 411 -9.13 -29.41 6.05
C GLU A 411 -10.52 -29.70 6.62
N TYR A 412 -11.22 -28.68 7.11
CA TYR A 412 -12.59 -28.84 7.62
C TYR A 412 -13.60 -29.26 6.54
N ASN A 413 -13.43 -28.77 5.30
CA ASN A 413 -14.33 -29.02 4.18
C ASN A 413 -13.83 -30.14 3.25
N PHE A 414 -12.85 -30.94 3.68
CA PHE A 414 -12.33 -32.04 2.88
C PHE A 414 -13.45 -33.03 2.51
N LYS A 415 -13.55 -33.38 1.23
CA LYS A 415 -14.62 -34.23 0.69
C LYS A 415 -14.13 -35.66 0.56
N THR A 416 -14.74 -36.56 1.33
CA THR A 416 -14.52 -38.01 1.25
C THR A 416 -15.78 -38.73 1.73
N GLU A 417 -16.01 -39.94 1.23
CA GLU A 417 -17.08 -40.83 1.70
C GLU A 417 -16.69 -41.56 2.99
N ASP A 418 -15.40 -41.70 3.26
CA ASP A 418 -14.90 -42.39 4.46
C ASP A 418 -15.03 -41.51 5.71
N THR A 419 -15.88 -41.95 6.64
CA THR A 419 -16.13 -41.26 7.91
C THR A 419 -14.90 -41.17 8.82
N ASN A 420 -14.00 -42.15 8.79
CA ASN A 420 -12.75 -42.13 9.56
C ASN A 420 -11.79 -41.09 9.00
N VAL A 421 -11.68 -41.02 7.68
CA VAL A 421 -10.85 -40.01 6.99
C VAL A 421 -11.43 -38.61 7.24
N LEU A 422 -12.76 -38.43 7.17
CA LEU A 422 -13.39 -37.15 7.50
C LEU A 422 -13.12 -36.73 8.95
N ARG A 423 -13.14 -37.68 9.90
CA ARG A 423 -12.79 -37.39 11.30
C ARG A 423 -11.32 -37.00 11.44
N TYR A 424 -10.41 -37.69 10.75
CA TYR A 424 -8.99 -37.36 10.73
C TYR A 424 -8.74 -35.92 10.24
N TRP A 425 -9.33 -35.53 9.11
CA TRP A 425 -9.19 -34.17 8.58
C TRP A 425 -9.76 -33.09 9.50
N LYS A 426 -10.87 -33.37 10.19
CA LYS A 426 -11.40 -32.45 11.20
C LYS A 426 -10.48 -32.32 12.42
N THR A 427 -9.85 -33.41 12.84
CA THR A 427 -8.82 -33.37 13.91
C THR A 427 -7.60 -32.59 13.45
N LEU A 428 -7.17 -32.76 12.19
CA LEU A 428 -6.09 -31.98 11.61
C LEU A 428 -6.44 -30.49 11.57
N ALA A 429 -7.66 -30.14 11.14
CA ALA A 429 -8.17 -28.76 11.15
C ALA A 429 -8.18 -28.15 12.56
N LEU A 430 -8.50 -28.96 13.58
CA LEU A 430 -8.48 -28.53 14.98
C LEU A 430 -7.05 -28.19 15.40
N SER A 431 -6.10 -29.09 15.14
CA SER A 431 -4.66 -28.86 15.41
C SER A 431 -4.13 -27.65 14.65
N THR A 432 -4.50 -27.46 13.37
CA THR A 432 -4.13 -26.27 12.59
C THR A 432 -4.63 -24.97 13.23
N CYS A 433 -5.84 -24.96 13.81
CA CYS A 433 -6.33 -23.80 14.55
C CYS A 433 -5.60 -23.56 15.88
N GLU A 434 -5.25 -24.63 16.61
CA GLU A 434 -4.48 -24.55 17.86
C GLU A 434 -3.07 -24.00 17.59
N ASN A 435 -2.35 -24.58 16.63
CA ASN A 435 -1.05 -24.09 16.17
C ASN A 435 -1.12 -22.63 15.73
N GLY A 436 -2.19 -22.23 15.03
CA GLY A 436 -2.37 -20.84 14.61
C GLY A 436 -2.57 -19.87 15.76
N ILE A 437 -3.18 -20.30 16.87
CA ILE A 437 -3.39 -19.48 18.09
C ILE A 437 -2.12 -19.39 18.93
N GLU A 438 -1.33 -20.47 18.97
CA GLU A 438 -0.06 -20.55 19.71
C GLU A 438 1.11 -19.89 18.95
N ASP A 439 0.98 -19.71 17.63
CA ASP A 439 2.00 -19.05 16.82
C ASP A 439 2.18 -17.58 17.20
N LYS A 440 3.38 -17.24 17.68
CA LYS A 440 3.76 -15.88 18.08
C LYS A 440 3.61 -14.82 16.99
N TYR A 441 3.60 -15.19 15.71
CA TYR A 441 3.46 -14.27 14.58
C TYR A 441 2.00 -14.15 14.10
N THR A 442 1.05 -14.86 14.70
CA THR A 442 -0.36 -14.69 14.36
C THR A 442 -0.89 -13.38 14.93
N HIS A 443 -1.12 -12.41 14.05
CA HIS A 443 -1.72 -11.13 14.44
C HIS A 443 -3.12 -11.30 15.04
N LEU A 444 -3.48 -10.45 16.00
CA LEU A 444 -4.78 -10.42 16.69
C LEU A 444 -5.98 -10.46 15.74
N ARG A 445 -5.84 -9.89 14.54
CA ARG A 445 -6.86 -9.89 13.49
C ARG A 445 -7.39 -11.26 13.14
N TYR A 446 -6.51 -12.26 13.05
CA TYR A 446 -6.89 -13.61 12.65
C TYR A 446 -7.30 -14.47 13.85
N TYR A 447 -6.88 -14.06 15.04
CA TYR A 447 -7.14 -14.74 16.29
C TYR A 447 -8.62 -15.07 16.49
N PHE A 448 -9.51 -14.08 16.34
CA PHE A 448 -10.95 -14.27 16.48
C PHE A 448 -11.54 -15.22 15.44
N SER A 449 -11.03 -15.20 14.21
CA SER A 449 -11.49 -16.08 13.13
C SER A 449 -11.10 -17.54 13.39
N LEU A 450 -9.88 -17.77 13.88
CA LEU A 450 -9.36 -19.07 14.27
C LEU A 450 -10.11 -19.63 15.46
N GLN A 451 -10.30 -18.84 16.51
CA GLN A 451 -11.07 -19.23 17.71
C GLN A 451 -12.50 -19.65 17.37
N ARG A 452 -13.21 -18.86 16.54
CA ARG A 452 -14.58 -19.22 16.10
C ARG A 452 -14.61 -20.56 15.38
N ARG A 453 -13.60 -20.89 14.55
CA ARG A 453 -13.52 -22.19 13.90
C ARG A 453 -13.15 -23.29 14.89
N LEU A 454 -12.19 -23.05 15.76
CA LEU A 454 -11.74 -23.98 16.81
C LEU A 454 -12.92 -24.44 17.69
N VAL A 455 -13.78 -23.52 18.12
CA VAL A 455 -14.96 -23.81 18.94
C VAL A 455 -15.98 -24.68 18.20
N ARG A 456 -16.21 -24.39 16.92
CA ARG A 456 -17.09 -25.23 16.07
C ARG A 456 -16.51 -26.64 15.91
N LEU A 457 -15.20 -26.74 15.65
CA LEU A 457 -14.49 -28.01 15.49
C LEU A 457 -14.55 -28.86 16.77
N ARG A 458 -14.27 -28.27 17.94
CA ARG A 458 -14.38 -28.98 19.23
C ARG A 458 -15.79 -29.49 19.48
N LYS A 459 -16.82 -28.70 19.17
CA LYS A 459 -18.23 -29.12 19.26
C LYS A 459 -18.52 -30.30 18.30
N CYS A 460 -18.05 -30.25 17.06
CA CYS A 460 -18.23 -31.32 16.09
C CYS A 460 -17.51 -32.61 16.48
N LEU A 461 -16.30 -32.52 17.07
CA LEU A 461 -15.48 -33.65 17.48
C LEU A 461 -15.77 -34.15 18.90
N LYS A 462 -16.66 -33.48 19.65
CA LYS A 462 -16.99 -33.76 21.06
C LYS A 462 -15.75 -33.75 21.98
N VAL A 463 -14.79 -32.88 21.70
CA VAL A 463 -13.60 -32.67 22.54
C VAL A 463 -13.92 -31.64 23.62
N SER A 464 -13.50 -31.90 24.86
CA SER A 464 -13.68 -30.95 25.97
C SER A 464 -12.93 -29.64 25.72
N ASN A 465 -13.54 -28.51 26.04
CA ASN A 465 -12.85 -27.22 25.99
C ASN A 465 -11.68 -27.21 27.00
N THR A 466 -10.47 -26.88 26.52
CA THR A 466 -9.33 -26.56 27.38
C THR A 466 -9.66 -25.37 28.30
N THR A 467 -9.00 -25.33 29.46
CA THR A 467 -9.08 -24.23 30.46
C THR A 467 -8.84 -22.87 29.82
N GLU A 468 -7.85 -22.76 28.92
CA GLU A 468 -7.52 -21.52 28.19
C GLU A 468 -8.70 -20.99 27.35
N LEU A 469 -9.45 -21.89 26.71
CA LEU A 469 -10.64 -21.51 25.94
C LEU A 469 -11.81 -21.12 26.86
N LYS A 470 -11.90 -21.68 28.07
CA LYS A 470 -12.90 -21.28 29.08
C LYS A 470 -12.59 -19.89 29.63
N SER A 471 -11.32 -19.51 29.78
CA SER A 471 -10.90 -18.17 30.22
C SER A 471 -11.05 -17.10 29.13
N MET A 472 -10.98 -17.49 27.85
CA MET A 472 -11.28 -16.57 26.76
C MET A 472 -12.79 -16.31 26.72
N LYS A 473 -13.24 -15.18 27.27
CA LYS A 473 -14.65 -14.68 27.25
C LYS A 473 -15.25 -14.53 25.83
N LEU A 474 -14.50 -14.88 24.81
CA LEU A 474 -14.88 -14.91 23.42
C LEU A 474 -15.77 -16.12 23.14
N ILE A 475 -16.98 -15.91 22.64
CA ILE A 475 -17.42 -16.58 21.40
C ILE A 475 -18.60 -15.85 20.75
N ASN A 476 -19.48 -15.14 21.47
CA ASN A 476 -20.74 -14.66 20.87
C ASN A 476 -21.27 -13.31 21.36
N ASN A 477 -20.44 -12.47 21.97
CA ASN A 477 -20.91 -11.14 22.36
C ASN A 477 -21.02 -10.27 21.11
N ASN A 478 -22.24 -10.19 20.58
CA ASN A 478 -22.60 -9.13 19.66
C ASN A 478 -22.54 -7.80 20.42
N PRO A 479 -22.16 -6.70 19.76
CA PRO A 479 -22.25 -5.38 20.37
C PRO A 479 -23.70 -5.09 20.78
N SER A 480 -23.87 -4.24 21.79
CA SER A 480 -25.19 -3.66 22.10
C SER A 480 -25.71 -2.92 20.87
N ARG A 481 -27.03 -2.81 20.76
CA ARG A 481 -27.68 -2.11 19.65
C ARG A 481 -28.58 -1.01 20.18
N LEU A 482 -28.38 0.18 19.67
CA LEU A 482 -29.25 1.32 19.89
C LEU A 482 -30.03 1.58 18.60
N PHE A 483 -31.33 1.84 18.72
CA PHE A 483 -32.17 2.22 17.58
C PHE A 483 -32.64 3.64 17.77
N LEU A 484 -32.17 4.53 16.90
CA LEU A 484 -32.60 5.92 16.83
C LEU A 484 -33.55 6.12 15.66
N HIS A 485 -34.49 7.03 15.87
CA HIS A 485 -35.40 7.49 14.84
C HIS A 485 -35.15 8.97 14.57
N GLY A 486 -35.06 9.32 13.29
CA GLY A 486 -34.88 10.69 12.84
C GLY A 486 -35.69 11.00 11.58
N GLU A 487 -35.75 12.28 11.23
CA GLU A 487 -36.33 12.73 9.97
C GLU A 487 -35.22 12.89 8.92
N ARG A 488 -35.31 12.12 7.83
CA ARG A 488 -34.35 12.16 6.71
C ARG A 488 -34.80 13.23 5.71
N ILE A 489 -33.89 14.13 5.32
CA ILE A 489 -34.16 15.27 4.44
C ILE A 489 -33.98 14.91 2.95
N HIS A 490 -32.91 14.18 2.60
CA HIS A 490 -32.62 13.78 1.21
C HIS A 490 -31.99 12.39 1.18
N ASN A 491 -32.31 11.58 0.16
CA ASN A 491 -31.57 10.36 -0.21
C ASN A 491 -30.29 10.80 -0.93
N GLY A 492 -29.10 10.52 -0.44
CA GLY A 492 -27.86 11.06 -1.00
C GLY A 492 -27.59 10.70 -2.48
N ASP A 493 -28.25 11.38 -3.43
CA ASP A 493 -28.20 11.06 -4.86
C ASP A 493 -26.87 11.53 -5.49
N LEU A 494 -26.23 12.57 -4.93
CA LEU A 494 -24.93 13.10 -5.37
C LEU A 494 -23.76 12.75 -4.45
N SER A 495 -24.03 12.61 -3.16
CA SER A 495 -23.06 12.14 -2.16
C SER A 495 -23.69 10.94 -1.48
N ASN A 496 -23.03 9.78 -1.44
CA ASN A 496 -23.51 8.57 -0.75
C ASN A 496 -23.84 8.75 0.76
N ARG A 497 -23.79 9.99 1.29
CA ARG A 497 -24.14 10.34 2.66
C ARG A 497 -25.60 10.77 2.75
N THR A 498 -26.33 10.14 3.66
CA THR A 498 -27.70 10.54 4.01
C THR A 498 -27.69 11.83 4.84
N VAL A 499 -28.61 12.74 4.56
CA VAL A 499 -28.77 14.00 5.30
C VAL A 499 -30.01 13.93 6.20
N TRP A 500 -29.84 14.28 7.47
CA TRP A 500 -30.85 14.20 8.51
C TRP A 500 -31.14 15.57 9.11
N ARG A 501 -32.33 15.72 9.71
CA ARG A 501 -32.74 16.96 10.39
C ARG A 501 -32.26 16.94 11.85
N SER A 502 -31.55 17.99 12.25
CA SER A 502 -31.16 18.21 13.64
C SER A 502 -32.35 18.64 14.51
N LYS A 503 -32.17 18.63 15.84
CA LYS A 503 -33.13 19.22 16.79
C LYS A 503 -33.38 20.73 16.54
N THR A 504 -32.44 21.42 15.90
CA THR A 504 -32.50 22.85 15.54
C THR A 504 -32.95 23.11 14.10
N ASN A 505 -33.52 22.12 13.40
CA ASN A 505 -33.90 22.17 11.99
C ASN A 505 -32.75 22.37 10.98
N ASN A 506 -31.49 22.16 11.37
CA ASN A 506 -30.36 22.19 10.44
C ASN A 506 -30.15 20.83 9.76
N ALA A 507 -29.59 20.84 8.55
CA ALA A 507 -29.16 19.64 7.85
C ALA A 507 -27.84 19.13 8.45
N ILE A 508 -27.84 17.91 9.00
CA ILE A 508 -26.70 17.27 9.67
C ILE A 508 -26.47 15.85 9.13
N THR A 509 -25.30 15.30 9.41
CA THR A 509 -24.97 13.91 9.07
C THR A 509 -25.66 12.91 10.00
N VAL A 510 -25.63 11.62 9.66
CA VAL A 510 -26.21 10.57 10.51
C VAL A 510 -25.42 10.40 11.80
N GLU A 511 -24.10 10.57 11.71
CA GLU A 511 -23.15 10.50 12.82
C GLU A 511 -23.35 11.68 13.77
N GLU A 512 -23.55 12.89 13.25
CA GLU A 512 -23.88 14.08 14.05
C GLU A 512 -25.24 13.93 14.77
N LEU A 513 -26.23 13.32 14.12
CA LEU A 513 -27.52 13.05 14.74
C LEU A 513 -27.39 12.06 15.92
N ALA A 514 -26.63 10.98 15.73
CA ALA A 514 -26.32 10.05 16.80
C ALA A 514 -25.54 10.73 17.93
N LEU A 515 -24.55 11.56 17.60
CA LEU A 515 -23.78 12.32 18.59
C LEU A 515 -24.67 13.26 19.42
N GLN A 516 -25.62 13.98 18.81
CA GLN A 516 -26.59 14.82 19.53
C GLN A 516 -27.48 14.02 20.50
N HIS A 517 -27.78 12.77 20.17
CA HIS A 517 -28.51 11.89 21.08
C HIS A 517 -27.65 11.56 22.30
N TYR A 518 -26.42 11.08 22.11
CA TYR A 518 -25.50 10.76 23.21
C TYR A 518 -25.21 11.96 24.11
N GLN A 519 -25.00 13.14 23.52
CA GLN A 519 -24.83 14.39 24.27
C GLN A 519 -26.06 14.70 25.14
N SER A 520 -27.27 14.46 24.64
CA SER A 520 -28.49 14.71 25.42
C SER A 520 -28.70 13.75 26.59
N ILE A 521 -28.04 12.60 26.61
CA ILE A 521 -28.05 11.66 27.75
C ILE A 521 -26.79 11.75 28.60
N GLY A 522 -25.97 12.80 28.40
CA GLY A 522 -24.83 13.16 29.25
C GLY A 522 -23.51 12.50 28.89
N TRP A 523 -23.28 12.14 27.63
CA TRP A 523 -21.96 11.75 27.13
C TRP A 523 -21.27 12.90 26.41
N GLU A 524 -19.98 13.06 26.64
CA GLU A 524 -19.12 13.80 25.71
C GLU A 524 -18.82 12.90 24.51
N GLY A 525 -18.58 13.50 23.35
CA GLY A 525 -18.31 12.71 22.16
C GLY A 525 -17.77 13.48 20.97
N ILE A 526 -17.02 12.76 20.14
CA ILE A 526 -16.48 13.25 18.88
C ILE A 526 -16.70 12.22 17.77
N HIS A 527 -17.00 12.71 16.56
CA HIS A 527 -16.92 11.91 15.35
C HIS A 527 -15.46 11.93 14.88
N ALA A 528 -14.68 10.95 15.35
CA ALA A 528 -13.24 10.88 15.11
C ALA A 528 -12.85 9.79 14.12
N GLU A 529 -13.74 8.86 13.79
CA GLU A 529 -13.35 7.63 13.08
C GLU A 529 -12.13 6.99 13.79
N SER A 530 -11.00 6.81 13.10
CA SER A 530 -9.76 6.31 13.70
C SER A 530 -8.86 7.38 14.33
N SER A 531 -9.08 8.66 14.04
CA SER A 531 -8.08 9.72 14.27
C SER A 531 -7.72 9.94 15.75
N ILE A 532 -8.67 9.76 16.67
CA ILE A 532 -8.41 9.90 18.11
C ILE A 532 -7.48 8.81 18.62
N LEU A 533 -7.73 7.54 18.28
CA LEU A 533 -6.89 6.42 18.70
C LEU A 533 -5.53 6.47 18.01
N LEU A 534 -5.46 6.92 16.76
CA LEU A 534 -4.20 7.13 16.05
C LEU A 534 -3.36 8.26 16.68
N THR A 535 -4.00 9.32 17.16
CA THR A 535 -3.35 10.41 17.89
C THR A 535 -2.79 9.92 19.23
N LEU A 536 -3.61 9.19 19.99
CA LEU A 536 -3.18 8.58 21.25
C LEU A 536 -2.01 7.61 21.01
N PHE A 537 -2.11 6.75 19.98
CA PHE A 537 -1.03 5.84 19.61
C PHE A 537 0.27 6.58 19.28
N ALA A 538 0.22 7.62 18.44
CA ALA A 538 1.39 8.40 18.06
C ALA A 538 2.08 9.05 19.28
N LEU A 539 1.29 9.59 20.22
CA LEU A 539 1.82 10.19 21.45
C LEU A 539 2.32 9.15 22.45
N THR A 540 1.65 8.01 22.58
CA THR A 540 2.04 6.95 23.52
C THR A 540 3.24 6.13 23.02
N PHE A 541 3.45 6.00 21.72
CA PHE A 541 4.54 5.21 21.12
C PHE A 541 5.62 6.07 20.45
N TRP A 542 5.67 7.37 20.73
CA TRP A 542 6.58 8.31 20.03
C TRP A 542 8.04 7.84 19.98
N ASP A 543 8.61 7.49 21.12
CA ASP A 543 9.99 7.02 21.25
C ASP A 543 10.23 5.68 20.55
N ILE A 544 9.21 4.84 20.42
CA ILE A 544 9.26 3.54 19.73
C ILE A 544 9.16 3.74 18.21
N LEU A 545 8.28 4.65 17.77
CA LEU A 545 8.15 5.03 16.36
C LEU A 545 9.48 5.57 15.82
N PHE A 546 10.19 6.37 16.63
CA PHE A 546 11.45 7.02 16.25
C PHE A 546 12.70 6.37 16.86
N GLU A 547 12.60 5.11 17.30
CA GLU A 547 13.74 4.31 17.75
C GLU A 547 14.78 4.14 16.62
N ASP A 548 16.09 4.18 16.96
CA ASP A 548 17.19 3.93 16.01
C ASP A 548 17.21 2.45 15.58
N VAL A 549 16.36 2.13 14.61
CA VAL A 549 16.38 0.88 13.85
C VAL A 549 17.12 1.12 12.54
N PRO A 550 18.20 0.39 12.25
CA PRO A 550 18.95 0.59 11.01
C PRO A 550 18.06 0.41 9.77
N GLY A 551 18.21 1.30 8.79
CA GLY A 551 17.56 1.18 7.50
C GLY A 551 16.11 1.72 7.41
N VAL A 552 15.43 2.03 8.52
CA VAL A 552 14.02 2.51 8.47
C VAL A 552 13.89 4.02 8.34
N PHE A 553 14.96 4.77 8.63
CA PHE A 553 15.08 6.21 8.42
C PHE A 553 16.18 6.51 7.40
N GLN A 554 15.76 6.99 6.24
CA GLN A 554 16.56 7.22 5.02
C GLN A 554 16.59 8.69 4.60
N SER A 555 15.69 9.52 5.12
CA SER A 555 15.69 10.97 4.94
C SER A 555 15.26 11.68 6.24
N PRO A 556 15.61 12.97 6.42
CA PRO A 556 15.18 13.76 7.59
C PRO A 556 13.70 14.18 7.54
N PHE A 557 12.95 13.78 6.51
CA PHE A 557 11.59 14.24 6.23
C PHE A 557 10.54 13.13 6.33
N GLN A 558 10.82 12.13 7.16
CA GLN A 558 9.89 11.06 7.46
C GLN A 558 9.06 11.38 8.72
N SER A 559 7.74 11.28 8.61
CA SER A 559 6.81 11.36 9.74
C SER A 559 6.55 10.00 10.41
N ALA A 560 7.13 8.94 9.87
CA ALA A 560 7.02 7.56 10.33
C ALA A 560 8.25 6.75 9.86
N PRO A 561 8.61 5.68 10.58
CA PRO A 561 9.61 4.74 10.07
C PRO A 561 9.05 3.99 8.85
N LEU A 562 9.92 3.65 7.89
CA LEU A 562 9.51 2.98 6.64
C LEU A 562 8.87 1.61 6.88
N ASP A 563 9.19 0.96 7.99
CA ASP A 563 8.68 -0.37 8.33
C ASP A 563 7.31 -0.35 9.01
N LEU A 564 6.75 0.81 9.41
CA LEU A 564 5.47 0.91 10.14
C LEU A 564 4.30 0.17 9.47
N HIS A 565 4.24 0.22 8.15
CA HIS A 565 3.18 -0.41 7.36
C HIS A 565 3.50 -1.86 6.95
N THR A 566 4.52 -2.46 7.57
CA THR A 566 5.03 -3.81 7.28
C THR A 566 5.00 -4.66 8.54
N ASP A 567 5.08 -5.98 8.37
CA ASP A 567 5.14 -6.93 9.50
C ASP A 567 6.43 -6.78 10.33
N SER A 568 7.46 -6.10 9.80
CA SER A 568 8.75 -5.94 10.47
C SER A 568 8.69 -4.96 11.63
N PHE A 569 7.74 -4.00 11.65
CA PHE A 569 7.68 -2.97 12.69
C PHE A 569 7.51 -3.55 14.10
N TYR A 570 6.54 -4.45 14.25
CA TYR A 570 6.28 -5.13 15.52
C TYR A 570 7.46 -6.01 15.92
N ILE A 571 7.98 -6.81 14.98
CA ILE A 571 9.02 -7.81 15.26
C ILE A 571 10.35 -7.14 15.65
N SER A 572 10.73 -6.06 14.97
CA SER A 572 11.97 -5.33 15.24
C SER A 572 11.96 -4.60 16.58
N ARG A 573 10.78 -4.32 17.13
CA ARG A 573 10.59 -3.57 18.38
C ARG A 573 9.82 -4.36 19.43
N GLU A 574 9.73 -5.69 19.28
CA GLU A 574 8.84 -6.55 20.09
C GLU A 574 9.07 -6.33 21.60
N SER A 575 10.33 -6.34 22.03
CA SER A 575 10.69 -6.14 23.44
C SER A 575 10.27 -4.76 23.97
N THR A 576 10.56 -3.69 23.22
CA THR A 576 10.21 -2.30 23.60
C THR A 576 8.70 -2.09 23.59
N ILE A 577 8.00 -2.65 22.59
CA ILE A 577 6.53 -2.62 22.48
C ILE A 577 5.91 -3.34 23.67
N MET A 578 6.34 -4.57 23.98
CA MET A 578 5.78 -5.33 25.10
C MET A 578 6.00 -4.62 26.43
N LYS A 579 7.18 -4.01 26.62
CA LYS A 579 7.45 -3.18 27.81
C LYS A 579 6.51 -1.97 27.88
N ARG A 580 6.31 -1.23 26.78
CA ARG A 580 5.39 -0.10 26.73
C ARG A 580 3.95 -0.51 27.00
N LEU A 581 3.50 -1.64 26.45
CA LEU A 581 2.18 -2.19 26.73
C LEU A 581 1.99 -2.51 28.22
N GLU A 582 3.03 -3.00 28.89
CA GLU A 582 2.99 -3.22 30.34
C GLU A 582 2.96 -1.90 31.13
N GLU A 583 3.68 -0.87 30.70
CA GLU A 583 3.57 0.48 31.28
C GLU A 583 2.15 1.04 31.15
N ILE A 584 1.50 0.84 30.00
CA ILE A 584 0.11 1.25 29.76
C ILE A 584 -0.84 0.50 30.68
N ARG A 585 -0.69 -0.83 30.83
CA ARG A 585 -1.51 -1.64 31.77
C ARG A 585 -1.39 -1.18 33.22
N ASN A 586 -0.29 -0.52 33.56
CA ASN A 586 -0.04 0.07 34.87
C ASN A 586 -0.44 1.56 34.95
N GLY A 587 -1.30 2.04 34.05
CA GLY A 587 -1.87 3.40 34.09
C GLY A 587 -0.91 4.52 33.68
N LYS A 588 0.22 4.23 33.01
CA LYS A 588 1.22 5.26 32.65
C LYS A 588 0.93 6.00 31.34
N ALA A 589 -0.11 5.62 30.59
CA ALA A 589 -0.41 6.18 29.28
C ALA A 589 -0.60 7.71 29.33
N GLY A 590 -1.36 8.22 30.30
CA GLY A 590 -1.62 9.67 30.44
C GLY A 590 -0.34 10.48 30.67
N LEU A 591 0.59 9.99 31.49
CA LEU A 591 1.88 10.65 31.73
C LEU A 591 2.69 10.75 30.43
N ILE A 592 2.84 9.64 29.71
CA ILE A 592 3.60 9.58 28.46
C ILE A 592 3.00 10.52 27.40
N ILE A 593 1.67 10.52 27.27
CA ILE A 593 0.95 11.39 26.34
C ILE A 593 1.20 12.85 26.66
N LYS A 594 1.07 13.24 27.93
CA LYS A 594 1.26 14.62 28.37
C LYS A 594 2.68 15.12 28.07
N ASP A 595 3.69 14.32 28.39
CA ASP A 595 5.10 14.68 28.18
C ASP A 595 5.42 14.87 26.70
N ASN A 596 4.98 13.94 25.85
CA ASN A 596 5.20 14.02 24.40
C ASN A 596 4.38 15.16 23.77
N TYR A 597 3.15 15.38 24.23
CA TYR A 597 2.32 16.49 23.77
C TYR A 597 2.99 17.83 24.06
N ILE A 598 3.41 18.09 25.29
CA ILE A 598 4.04 19.37 25.68
C ILE A 598 5.33 19.61 24.88
N ARG A 599 6.15 18.57 24.71
CA ARG A 599 7.42 18.68 23.97
C ARG A 599 7.23 19.03 22.50
N GLU A 600 6.25 18.43 21.83
CA GLU A 600 6.13 18.47 20.37
C GLU A 600 5.08 19.46 19.85
N HIS A 601 4.12 19.86 20.69
CA HIS A 601 3.00 20.72 20.30
C HIS A 601 3.44 22.10 19.81
N GLN A 602 4.47 22.71 20.43
CA GLN A 602 4.97 24.03 20.02
C GLN A 602 5.47 24.04 18.56
N ARG A 603 6.08 22.94 18.12
CA ARG A 603 6.59 22.77 16.76
C ARG A 603 5.53 22.23 15.79
N LYS A 604 4.38 21.81 16.31
CA LYS A 604 3.35 21.04 15.58
C LYS A 604 3.98 19.93 14.76
N THR A 605 4.84 19.15 15.40
CA THR A 605 5.63 18.11 14.74
C THR A 605 4.74 17.14 13.98
N PHE A 606 5.05 16.89 12.71
CA PHE A 606 4.27 16.04 11.84
C PHE A 606 4.65 14.57 12.07
N CYS A 607 3.76 13.87 12.77
CA CYS A 607 3.86 12.43 13.04
C CYS A 607 2.65 11.73 12.44
N VAL A 608 2.85 10.52 11.92
CA VAL A 608 1.77 9.71 11.34
C VAL A 608 0.64 9.47 12.35
N GLY A 609 -0.60 9.69 11.92
CA GLY A 609 -1.79 9.52 12.76
C GLY A 609 -2.04 10.62 13.79
N LEU A 610 -1.10 11.54 14.02
CA LEU A 610 -1.22 12.61 15.01
C LEU A 610 -2.00 13.81 14.45
N ASN A 611 -3.08 14.16 15.15
CA ASN A 611 -3.87 15.36 14.87
C ASN A 611 -3.77 16.38 16.01
N TRP A 612 -3.14 17.53 15.74
CA TRP A 612 -2.97 18.64 16.69
C TRP A 612 -4.25 19.46 16.96
N SER A 613 -5.40 19.11 16.35
CA SER A 613 -6.68 19.77 16.69
C SER A 613 -7.22 19.38 18.06
N TYR A 614 -6.74 18.27 18.62
CA TYR A 614 -7.15 17.76 19.93
C TYR A 614 -6.35 18.40 21.05
N THR A 615 -7.03 18.88 22.09
CA THR A 615 -6.38 19.46 23.26
C THR A 615 -5.79 18.37 24.17
N CYS A 616 -4.75 18.72 24.91
CA CYS A 616 -4.11 17.79 25.85
C CYS A 616 -5.11 17.30 26.90
N GLU A 617 -5.93 18.21 27.43
CA GLU A 617 -6.94 17.92 28.45
C GLU A 617 -7.93 16.87 27.96
N MET A 618 -8.44 17.02 26.74
CA MET A 618 -9.39 16.07 26.15
C MET A 618 -8.76 14.68 25.95
N LEU A 619 -7.51 14.63 25.48
CA LEU A 619 -6.79 13.36 25.30
C LEU A 619 -6.59 12.62 26.63
N LEU A 620 -6.26 13.36 27.71
CA LEU A 620 -6.09 12.79 29.04
C LEU A 620 -7.42 12.31 29.63
N GLU A 621 -8.51 13.07 29.49
CA GLU A 621 -9.83 12.64 29.94
C GLU A 621 -10.28 11.34 29.25
N ILE A 622 -10.05 11.22 27.95
CA ILE A 622 -10.40 10.02 27.18
C ILE A 622 -9.60 8.81 27.69
N VAL A 623 -8.29 8.96 27.87
CA VAL A 623 -7.42 7.89 28.38
C VAL A 623 -7.83 7.47 29.78
N ASP A 624 -8.16 8.42 30.66
CA ASP A 624 -8.62 8.14 32.03
C ASP A 624 -9.98 7.41 32.07
N CYS A 625 -10.77 7.47 30.99
CA CYS A 625 -12.05 6.78 30.87
C CYS A 625 -11.93 5.39 30.23
N ILE A 626 -10.89 5.12 29.45
CA ILE A 626 -10.64 3.81 28.83
C ILE A 626 -9.97 2.92 29.87
N ASN A 627 -10.38 1.65 29.97
CA ASN A 627 -9.69 0.71 30.85
C ASN A 627 -8.26 0.42 30.31
N ASP A 628 -7.27 0.39 31.20
CA ASP A 628 -5.83 0.31 30.83
C ASP A 628 -5.49 -0.92 29.97
N ASN A 629 -6.10 -2.07 30.28
CA ASN A 629 -5.89 -3.30 29.52
C ASN A 629 -6.49 -3.19 28.10
N GLY A 630 -7.68 -2.60 27.97
CA GLY A 630 -8.34 -2.29 26.72
C GLY A 630 -7.50 -1.38 25.84
N LEU A 631 -6.94 -0.32 26.43
CA LEU A 631 -6.02 0.59 25.74
C LEU A 631 -4.77 -0.15 25.25
N ALA A 632 -4.17 -1.01 26.07
CA ALA A 632 -3.03 -1.83 25.67
C ALA A 632 -3.39 -2.79 24.52
N GLN A 633 -4.56 -3.42 24.51
CA GLN A 633 -4.98 -4.31 23.42
C GLN A 633 -5.23 -3.56 22.10
N ILE A 634 -5.82 -2.35 22.17
CA ILE A 634 -5.97 -1.46 21.02
C ILE A 634 -4.60 -1.13 20.41
N PHE A 635 -3.63 -0.76 21.24
CA PHE A 635 -2.28 -0.44 20.76
C PHE A 635 -1.50 -1.66 20.30
N LEU A 636 -1.72 -2.85 20.87
CA LEU A 636 -1.15 -4.08 20.35
C LEU A 636 -1.65 -4.37 18.92
N ALA A 637 -2.94 -4.17 18.65
CA ALA A 637 -3.49 -4.33 17.30
C ALA A 637 -2.92 -3.31 16.29
N LEU A 638 -2.65 -2.08 16.72
CA LEU A 638 -2.03 -1.04 15.90
C LEU A 638 -0.53 -1.29 15.66
N THR A 639 0.21 -1.80 16.65
CA THR A 639 1.63 -2.14 16.48
C THR A 639 1.83 -3.36 15.58
N GLN A 640 0.96 -4.38 15.68
CA GLN A 640 1.07 -5.59 14.83
C GLN A 640 0.73 -5.32 13.36
N ASP A 641 -0.28 -4.51 13.07
CA ASP A 641 -0.74 -4.26 11.70
C ASP A 641 -1.27 -2.84 11.51
N TYR A 642 -0.41 -1.83 11.65
CA TYR A 642 -0.81 -0.43 11.52
C TYR A 642 -1.54 -0.15 10.20
N LYS A 643 -1.05 -0.75 9.11
CA LYS A 643 -1.59 -0.58 7.76
C LYS A 643 -3.07 -0.90 7.69
N ASN A 644 -3.49 -2.03 8.24
CA ASN A 644 -4.89 -2.42 8.14
C ASN A 644 -5.70 -2.10 9.41
N SER A 645 -5.07 -1.89 10.56
CA SER A 645 -5.74 -1.54 11.83
C SER A 645 -6.01 -0.04 11.95
N SER A 646 -5.34 0.82 11.18
CA SER A 646 -5.60 2.27 11.15
C SER A 646 -6.98 2.67 10.58
N SER A 647 -7.78 1.70 10.15
CA SER A 647 -9.12 1.90 9.59
C SER A 647 -10.14 0.95 10.23
N GLY A 648 -11.43 1.30 10.10
CA GLY A 648 -12.54 0.50 10.59
C GLY A 648 -12.76 0.56 12.12
N ILE A 649 -12.09 1.48 12.80
CA ILE A 649 -12.43 1.85 14.19
C ILE A 649 -13.84 2.49 14.17
N PRO A 650 -14.70 2.23 15.17
CA PRO A 650 -16.04 2.79 15.20
C PRO A 650 -16.07 4.31 15.11
N ASP A 651 -17.11 4.84 14.46
CA ASP A 651 -17.20 6.26 14.06
C ASP A 651 -17.15 7.24 15.24
N LEU A 652 -17.93 6.97 16.29
CA LEU A 652 -18.07 7.84 17.45
C LEU A 652 -17.23 7.34 18.62
N CYS A 653 -16.45 8.27 19.18
CA CYS A 653 -15.70 8.10 20.42
C CYS A 653 -16.44 8.87 21.52
N LEU A 654 -16.99 8.15 22.50
CA LEU A 654 -17.83 8.70 23.57
C LEU A 654 -17.18 8.47 24.93
N TRP A 655 -17.16 9.49 25.79
CA TRP A 655 -16.66 9.35 27.16
C TRP A 655 -17.52 10.15 28.14
N ASN A 656 -17.48 9.74 29.40
CA ASN A 656 -18.12 10.45 30.48
C ASN A 656 -17.12 10.59 31.64
N PRO A 657 -16.48 11.77 31.78
CA PRO A 657 -15.47 12.01 32.82
C PRO A 657 -15.99 11.76 34.24
N SER A 658 -17.24 12.15 34.51
CA SER A 658 -17.85 12.00 35.84
C SER A 658 -18.06 10.54 36.25
N LYS A 659 -18.37 9.67 35.29
CA LYS A 659 -18.61 8.23 35.51
C LYS A 659 -17.38 7.38 35.24
N LYS A 660 -16.28 7.97 34.73
CA LYS A 660 -15.10 7.27 34.20
C LYS A 660 -15.49 6.12 33.27
N LYS A 661 -16.35 6.42 32.30
CA LYS A 661 -16.81 5.44 31.31
C LYS A 661 -16.43 5.89 29.92
N PHE A 662 -16.08 4.93 29.09
CA PHE A 662 -15.74 5.11 27.71
C PHE A 662 -16.52 4.13 26.85
N MET A 663 -16.96 4.56 25.67
CA MET A 663 -17.69 3.72 24.73
C MET A 663 -17.43 4.13 23.28
N PHE A 664 -17.32 3.14 22.42
CA PHE A 664 -17.36 3.33 20.97
C PHE A 664 -18.77 3.10 20.44
N SER A 665 -19.22 3.92 19.48
CA SER A 665 -20.48 3.70 18.77
C SER A 665 -20.26 3.73 17.26
N GLU A 666 -20.54 2.62 16.59
CA GLU A 666 -20.57 2.49 15.13
C GLU A 666 -21.95 2.89 14.63
N VAL A 667 -22.04 3.86 13.71
CA VAL A 667 -23.33 4.39 13.22
C VAL A 667 -23.68 3.72 11.90
N LYS A 668 -24.89 3.17 11.81
CA LYS A 668 -25.40 2.49 10.61
C LYS A 668 -26.76 3.01 10.20
N SER A 669 -26.89 3.35 8.92
CA SER A 669 -28.18 3.70 8.32
C SER A 669 -28.93 2.44 7.86
N ASP A 670 -30.16 2.60 7.36
CA ASP A 670 -30.95 1.48 6.84
C ASP A 670 -30.19 0.75 5.72
N ASN A 671 -29.99 -0.56 5.89
CA ASN A 671 -29.31 -1.50 4.97
C ASN A 671 -27.77 -1.55 5.02
N ASP A 672 -27.12 -0.71 5.82
CA ASP A 672 -25.66 -0.77 5.94
C ASP A 672 -25.18 -2.00 6.72
N ARG A 673 -24.20 -2.70 6.15
CA ARG A 673 -23.56 -3.86 6.80
C ARG A 673 -22.22 -3.44 7.40
N LEU A 674 -21.85 -4.08 8.51
CA LEU A 674 -20.51 -3.95 9.08
C LEU A 674 -19.46 -4.50 8.12
N SER A 675 -18.41 -3.73 7.88
CA SER A 675 -17.22 -4.18 7.15
C SER A 675 -16.43 -5.21 7.97
N GLU A 676 -15.53 -5.96 7.33
CA GLU A 676 -14.69 -6.93 8.05
C GLU A 676 -13.73 -6.25 9.05
N ALA A 677 -13.23 -5.04 8.72
CA ALA A 677 -12.40 -4.25 9.63
C ALA A 677 -13.19 -3.82 10.88
N GLN A 678 -14.44 -3.38 10.71
CA GLN A 678 -15.33 -3.02 11.82
C GLN A 678 -15.65 -4.23 12.71
N LYS A 679 -15.92 -5.40 12.11
CA LYS A 679 -16.14 -6.64 12.87
C LYS A 679 -14.92 -7.05 13.70
N PHE A 680 -13.72 -6.85 13.16
CA PHE A 680 -12.48 -7.08 13.91
C PHE A 680 -12.41 -6.16 15.13
N TRP A 681 -12.56 -4.85 14.95
CA TRP A 681 -12.50 -3.88 16.04
C TRP A 681 -13.55 -4.14 17.11
N ILE A 682 -14.81 -4.38 16.71
CA ILE A 682 -15.88 -4.74 17.65
C ILE A 682 -15.51 -5.99 18.45
N SER A 683 -14.97 -7.02 17.80
CA SER A 683 -14.57 -8.25 18.50
C SER A 683 -13.43 -7.99 19.50
N LEU A 684 -12.46 -7.17 19.12
CA LEU A 684 -11.33 -6.79 19.96
C LEU A 684 -11.77 -5.97 21.18
N LEU A 685 -12.59 -4.95 20.97
CA LEU A 685 -13.08 -4.06 22.02
C LEU A 685 -13.87 -4.83 23.08
N ILE A 686 -14.81 -5.68 22.63
CA ILE A 686 -15.59 -6.53 23.53
C ILE A 686 -14.70 -7.52 24.29
N SER A 687 -13.72 -8.13 23.62
CA SER A 687 -12.80 -9.06 24.30
C SER A 687 -11.88 -8.36 25.31
N SER A 688 -11.71 -7.05 25.18
CA SER A 688 -10.85 -6.23 26.03
C SER A 688 -11.63 -5.34 27.01
N GLU A 689 -12.92 -5.65 27.23
CA GLU A 689 -13.80 -4.96 28.18
C GLU A 689 -13.93 -3.45 27.90
N VAL A 690 -13.81 -3.06 26.62
CA VAL A 690 -14.13 -1.70 26.14
C VAL A 690 -15.54 -1.72 25.56
N ASP A 691 -16.42 -0.89 26.10
CA ASP A 691 -17.83 -0.84 25.67
C ASP A 691 -17.91 -0.42 24.20
N VAL A 692 -18.71 -1.16 23.43
CA VAL A 692 -18.96 -0.86 22.01
C VAL A 692 -20.39 -1.20 21.63
N GLU A 693 -21.01 -0.30 20.87
CA GLU A 693 -22.37 -0.46 20.37
C GLU A 693 -22.50 -0.17 18.87
N VAL A 694 -23.58 -0.67 18.29
CA VAL A 694 -24.01 -0.33 16.92
C VAL A 694 -25.29 0.48 17.00
N CYS A 695 -25.19 1.75 16.62
CA CYS A 695 -26.30 2.69 16.58
C CYS A 695 -26.96 2.67 15.20
N HIS A 696 -28.16 2.11 15.15
CA HIS A 696 -28.99 2.04 13.95
C HIS A 696 -29.89 3.27 13.86
N VAL A 697 -29.70 4.09 12.84
CA VAL A 697 -30.52 5.28 12.59
C VAL A 697 -31.48 5.01 11.44
N SER A 698 -32.77 5.04 11.77
CA SER A 698 -33.85 4.76 10.82
C SER A 698 -34.83 5.93 10.72
N MET A 699 -35.56 6.01 9.60
CA MET A 699 -36.62 7.01 9.48
C MET A 699 -37.75 6.73 10.47
N HIS A 700 -38.41 7.79 10.97
CA HIS A 700 -39.72 7.61 11.59
C HIS A 700 -40.64 6.85 10.61
N LYS A 701 -41.19 5.70 11.04
CA LYS A 701 -42.30 5.08 10.31
C LYS A 701 -43.42 6.11 10.25
N LYS A 702 -43.82 6.55 9.05
CA LYS A 702 -45.09 7.28 8.88
C LYS A 702 -46.17 6.40 9.49
N LYS A 703 -46.83 6.89 10.55
CA LYS A 703 -48.02 6.25 11.11
C LYS A 703 -49.14 6.25 10.08
#